data_AF-A0A5B7X2Y8-F1
#
_entry.id   AF-A0A5B7X2Y8-F1
#
_cell.length_a   1.000
_cell.length_b   1.000
_cell.length_c   1.000
_cell.angle_alpha   90.00
_cell.angle_beta   90.00
_cell.angle_gamma   90.00
#
_symmetry.space_group_name_H-M   'P 1'
#
loop_
_entity.id
_entity.type
_entity.pdbx_description
1 polymer ?
#
loop_
_entity_poly.entity_id
_entity_poly.type
_entity_poly.pdbx_seq_one_letter_code
_entity_poly.pdbx_strand_id
1 'polypeptide(L)'
;MNHWDQKLRLKLLPLAVLLLLSKQEVKAQYDEKYRPQFHFSPKKGWIGDPDGLVFNDGKYHLFWWGHAVSDDLVHWEELPYPMQGGDGTFSYFSGSVVVDKQNTAGFGEDSFIAVYTRHMPGDSLPETQAISVSNDAINFKYYEGNPVLDINKIFFRDPQVFWYEPEKKWVMVVSLPDVQKIQIYESQNMKDWDYLSEFGYLGAQNSFWECPDLFQLPVDGDVNNSKWVMLIGRGPNRVQYFLGSFNGKEFVADKETEDYLRLGKGLNGEVFANFEGESFESWENSGNAFKLSPVSDSTGALGNLYITSMKNSDQKISTSIDPLMAGGVVADNPQSVERTGSLLSPEFIINKSAINFLISGGKNPSKTSINLVVNGKKVRSTSGDNTDVFKWNGWDVTNLKGEKAQISIEDNTAQEDTQYIAIDHIMFSDVLQNQNLEHALWLDYGTDFYAARTWRDIDNVSDRTVVLGWMGNWDYSRDVPTSWGKGFESVPREISLKKLPQGIRVVQQPVPELKKLRKEILNVKKKSVEGIEEIISPSRNTYEIEAVFSTKSLFDFGFNLLVGESRKLVISYDPRTSNFCLDRTRTTDYLSDEEFLKKFATKMCAPVISNNKEIKLHILVDQASIEIFTNEGEKVFSALTFPGEQQKGIEVFSNGGKTELLELRMWELESIWNKKE
;
A
#
# COMPACT_ATOMS: atom_id res chain seq x y z
N MET A 1 0.29 68.57 36.39
CA MET A 1 1.26 68.13 37.42
C MET A 1 0.65 66.95 38.18
N ASN A 2 1.15 65.76 37.82
CA ASN A 2 1.34 64.47 38.52
C ASN A 2 0.38 64.10 39.68
N HIS A 3 -0.44 63.05 39.57
CA HIS A 3 -0.17 61.59 39.63
C HIS A 3 0.30 61.07 41.01
N TRP A 4 -0.61 60.28 41.60
CA TRP A 4 -0.48 59.27 42.66
C TRP A 4 0.65 58.27 42.30
N ASP A 5 1.33 57.52 43.19
CA ASP A 5 0.85 56.84 44.38
C ASP A 5 2.04 56.38 45.27
N GLN A 6 1.73 55.99 46.50
CA GLN A 6 2.62 55.86 47.65
C GLN A 6 3.14 54.42 47.93
N LYS A 7 4.33 54.38 48.58
CA LYS A 7 4.85 53.38 49.56
C LYS A 7 5.38 52.04 49.04
N LEU A 8 6.26 51.32 49.74
CA LEU A 8 7.43 51.62 50.60
C LEU A 8 8.11 50.25 50.84
N ARG A 9 9.43 50.25 50.97
CA ARG A 9 10.35 49.14 51.23
C ARG A 9 9.95 48.22 52.40
N LEU A 10 10.36 46.93 52.35
CA LEU A 10 11.03 46.25 53.48
C LEU A 10 11.73 44.91 53.09
N LYS A 11 12.99 44.79 53.52
CA LYS A 11 13.77 43.60 53.95
C LYS A 11 14.21 42.50 52.95
N LEU A 12 15.55 42.44 52.83
CA LEU A 12 16.36 41.31 52.37
C LEU A 12 16.34 40.14 53.38
N LEU A 13 16.14 38.93 52.88
CA LEU A 13 16.48 37.63 53.49
C LEU A 13 16.90 36.70 52.34
N PRO A 14 17.98 35.90 52.46
CA PRO A 14 18.48 35.10 51.36
C PRO A 14 17.65 33.82 51.23
N LEU A 15 16.91 33.68 50.12
CA LEU A 15 16.23 32.45 49.76
C LEU A 15 17.24 31.53 49.06
N ALA A 16 18.04 30.81 49.84
CA ALA A 16 18.69 29.59 49.39
C ALA A 16 17.63 28.48 49.34
N VAL A 17 16.85 28.44 48.26
CA VAL A 17 16.11 27.24 47.85
C VAL A 17 16.73 26.82 46.54
N LEU A 18 17.65 25.86 46.62
CA LEU A 18 18.04 25.06 45.47
C LEU A 18 16.76 24.51 44.83
N LEU A 19 16.45 25.00 43.62
CA LEU A 19 15.61 24.29 42.66
C LEU A 19 16.38 23.04 42.24
N LEU A 20 16.33 21.99 43.06
CA LEU A 20 16.45 20.62 42.58
C LEU A 20 15.15 20.30 41.84
N LEU A 21 14.98 20.87 40.65
CA LEU A 21 14.15 20.24 39.64
C LEU A 21 14.92 19.00 39.19
N SER A 22 14.74 17.89 39.92
CA SER A 22 14.98 16.59 39.32
C SER A 22 14.13 16.55 38.05
N LYS A 23 14.76 16.51 36.88
CA LYS A 23 14.12 15.97 35.68
C LYS A 23 13.75 14.53 36.06
N GLN A 24 12.54 14.32 36.57
CA GLN A 24 11.95 12.99 36.50
C GLN A 24 11.76 12.73 35.02
N GLU A 25 12.69 11.98 34.42
CA GLU A 25 12.40 11.26 33.19
C GLU A 25 11.18 10.40 33.46
N VAL A 26 10.03 10.82 32.92
CA VAL A 26 8.87 9.95 32.83
C VAL A 26 9.32 8.79 31.95
N LYS A 27 9.68 7.66 32.58
CA LYS A 27 9.99 6.40 31.91
C LYS A 27 8.82 6.12 30.98
N ALA A 28 9.05 6.04 29.67
CA ALA A 28 7.99 5.68 28.73
C ALA A 28 7.42 4.33 29.17
N GLN A 29 6.12 4.30 29.46
CA GLN A 29 5.41 3.08 29.81
C GLN A 29 4.67 2.67 28.54
N TYR A 30 5.11 1.63 27.86
CA TYR A 30 4.49 1.13 26.61
C TYR A 30 3.10 0.50 26.84
N ASP A 31 2.36 0.91 27.86
CA ASP A 31 1.02 0.45 28.19
C ASP A 31 -0.08 1.45 27.80
N GLU A 32 0.27 2.54 27.11
CA GLU A 32 -0.70 3.56 26.72
C GLU A 32 -1.77 3.01 25.75
N LYS A 33 -2.93 3.69 25.70
CA LYS A 33 -4.00 3.37 24.76
C LYS A 33 -3.45 3.38 23.32
N TYR A 34 -3.81 2.34 22.56
CA TYR A 34 -3.39 2.12 21.16
C TYR A 34 -1.89 1.88 20.95
N ARG A 35 -1.07 1.77 22.00
CA ARG A 35 0.35 1.45 21.86
C ARG A 35 0.52 0.00 21.38
N PRO A 36 1.07 -0.30 20.20
CA PRO A 36 1.27 -1.69 19.81
C PRO A 36 2.15 -2.43 20.83
N GLN A 37 1.87 -3.71 21.07
CA GLN A 37 2.55 -4.56 22.04
C GLN A 37 3.48 -5.58 21.41
N PHE A 38 3.38 -5.81 20.10
CA PHE A 38 4.32 -6.66 19.37
C PHE A 38 4.73 -6.07 18.01
N HIS A 39 4.46 -4.78 17.80
CA HIS A 39 5.03 -4.00 16.71
C HIS A 39 5.98 -2.95 17.27
N PHE A 40 7.05 -2.63 16.52
CA PHE A 40 7.97 -1.58 16.93
C PHE A 40 7.31 -0.20 16.85
N SER A 41 7.42 0.58 17.93
CA SER A 41 7.12 2.02 17.92
C SER A 41 8.15 2.75 18.79
N PRO A 42 8.55 3.98 18.43
CA PRO A 42 9.46 4.75 19.27
C PRO A 42 8.79 5.10 20.60
N LYS A 43 9.60 5.30 21.65
CA LYS A 43 9.17 5.73 22.99
C LYS A 43 8.22 6.92 22.89
N LYS A 44 8.57 7.91 22.07
CA LYS A 44 7.77 9.11 21.75
C LYS A 44 8.06 9.62 20.34
N GLY A 45 7.14 10.43 19.81
CA GLY A 45 7.35 11.18 18.57
C GLY A 45 6.71 10.55 17.35
N TRP A 46 7.18 10.92 16.16
CA TRP A 46 6.69 10.44 14.88
C TRP A 46 7.65 9.37 14.33
N ILE A 47 7.10 8.26 13.86
CA ILE A 47 7.79 7.31 12.98
C ILE A 47 7.02 7.19 11.67
N GLY A 48 7.76 7.21 10.57
CA GLY A 48 7.26 7.06 9.21
C GLY A 48 7.92 5.84 8.59
N ASP A 49 8.61 6.08 7.48
CA ASP A 49 9.30 5.08 6.69
C ASP A 49 10.38 4.32 7.50
N PRO A 50 10.47 2.98 7.37
CA PRO A 50 11.63 2.26 7.83
C PRO A 50 12.82 2.54 6.90
N ASP A 51 13.93 2.95 7.49
CA ASP A 51 15.18 3.27 6.84
C ASP A 51 16.30 2.33 7.27
N GLY A 52 17.35 2.25 6.45
CA GLY A 52 18.62 1.68 6.86
C GLY A 52 18.58 0.23 7.37
N LEU A 53 17.64 -0.58 6.88
CA LEU A 53 17.46 -1.96 7.33
C LEU A 53 18.67 -2.82 6.98
N VAL A 54 19.51 -3.09 7.97
CA VAL A 54 20.76 -3.84 7.84
C VAL A 54 20.86 -4.88 8.94
N PHE A 55 21.25 -6.10 8.58
CA PHE A 55 21.66 -7.12 9.52
C PHE A 55 23.19 -7.23 9.49
N ASN A 56 23.85 -6.91 10.61
CA ASN A 56 25.30 -6.93 10.74
C ASN A 56 25.70 -7.22 12.18
N ASP A 57 26.76 -8.01 12.36
CA ASP A 57 27.27 -8.45 13.67
C ASP A 57 26.17 -9.04 14.57
N GLY A 58 25.31 -9.88 13.98
CA GLY A 58 24.23 -10.56 14.70
C GLY A 58 23.04 -9.68 15.08
N LYS A 59 23.00 -8.41 14.67
CA LYS A 59 21.93 -7.46 15.01
C LYS A 59 21.13 -7.05 13.78
N TYR A 60 19.80 -7.03 13.90
CA TYR A 60 18.92 -6.32 12.98
C TYR A 60 18.85 -4.85 13.38
N HIS A 61 19.29 -3.96 12.50
CA HIS A 61 19.17 -2.51 12.66
C HIS A 61 17.91 -2.01 11.97
N LEU A 62 17.16 -1.17 12.66
CA LEU A 62 16.02 -0.41 12.15
C LEU A 62 16.30 1.07 12.35
N PHE A 63 16.31 1.85 11.28
CA PHE A 63 16.36 3.30 11.35
C PHE A 63 15.05 3.91 10.88
N TRP A 64 14.83 5.15 11.28
CA TRP A 64 13.88 6.12 10.71
C TRP A 64 14.50 7.53 10.89
N TRP A 65 15.84 7.49 10.91
CA TRP A 65 16.82 8.38 11.56
C TRP A 65 16.62 8.65 13.06
N GLY A 66 15.65 8.00 13.70
CA GLY A 66 15.94 7.34 14.98
C GLY A 66 16.58 5.96 14.74
N HIS A 67 16.87 5.21 15.79
CA HIS A 67 17.56 3.93 15.69
C HIS A 67 17.07 2.93 16.74
N ALA A 68 16.81 1.70 16.32
CA ALA A 68 16.61 0.57 17.20
C ALA A 68 17.34 -0.67 16.67
N VAL A 69 17.63 -1.59 17.59
CA VAL A 69 18.24 -2.88 17.25
C VAL A 69 17.44 -4.04 17.83
N SER A 70 17.51 -5.20 17.17
CA SER A 70 16.94 -6.45 17.66
C SER A 70 17.85 -7.64 17.35
N ASP A 71 17.86 -8.62 18.24
CA ASP A 71 18.50 -9.93 18.00
C ASP A 71 17.58 -10.89 17.22
N ASP A 72 16.27 -10.62 17.21
CA ASP A 72 15.28 -11.61 16.76
C ASP A 72 14.10 -11.03 15.99
N LEU A 73 14.20 -9.77 15.53
CA LEU A 73 13.15 -9.00 14.83
C LEU A 73 11.90 -8.73 15.67
N VAL A 74 11.84 -9.18 16.93
CA VAL A 74 10.65 -9.10 17.78
C VAL A 74 10.90 -8.19 18.98
N HIS A 75 12.01 -8.40 19.69
CA HIS A 75 12.36 -7.62 20.86
C HIS A 75 13.31 -6.49 20.47
N TRP A 76 12.85 -5.25 20.58
CA TRP A 76 13.56 -4.07 20.12
C TRP A 76 14.14 -3.24 21.27
N GLU A 77 15.37 -2.79 21.09
CA GLU A 77 16.03 -1.80 21.94
C GLU A 77 16.17 -0.50 21.15
N GLU A 78 15.43 0.54 21.55
CA GLU A 78 15.59 1.89 21.00
C GLU A 78 16.85 2.56 21.55
N LEU A 79 17.72 2.97 20.63
CA LEU A 79 19.01 3.63 20.84
C LEU A 79 18.90 5.16 20.71
N PRO A 80 19.94 5.93 21.10
CA PRO A 80 19.96 7.37 20.87
C PRO A 80 19.83 7.75 19.39
N TYR A 81 19.38 8.99 19.13
CA TYR A 81 19.33 9.52 17.77
C TYR A 81 20.72 9.47 17.10
N PRO A 82 20.85 8.79 15.95
CA PRO A 82 22.15 8.47 15.37
C PRO A 82 22.82 9.61 14.60
N MET A 83 22.04 10.47 13.94
CA MET A 83 22.57 11.48 13.01
C MET A 83 23.20 12.67 13.76
N GLN A 84 24.45 12.98 13.42
CA GLN A 84 25.25 14.01 14.07
C GLN A 84 25.92 14.93 13.05
N GLY A 85 25.97 16.22 13.38
CA GLY A 85 26.47 17.24 12.46
C GLY A 85 25.40 17.69 11.48
N GLY A 86 25.84 18.26 10.36
CA GLY A 86 24.98 19.09 9.51
C GLY A 86 24.72 20.46 10.14
N ASP A 87 24.29 21.41 9.32
CA ASP A 87 24.02 22.79 9.75
C ASP A 87 22.63 22.98 10.38
N GLY A 88 21.84 21.90 10.45
CA GLY A 88 20.46 21.92 10.96
C GLY A 88 19.47 22.65 10.06
N THR A 89 19.86 23.00 8.83
CA THR A 89 19.00 23.74 7.90
C THR A 89 18.08 22.83 7.08
N PHE A 90 18.26 21.51 7.14
CA PHE A 90 17.53 20.52 6.36
C PHE A 90 16.93 19.41 7.23
N SER A 91 16.00 18.65 6.64
CA SER A 91 15.46 17.41 7.18
C SER A 91 16.07 16.20 6.48
N TYR A 92 16.36 15.15 7.24
CA TYR A 92 17.07 13.96 6.80
C TYR A 92 16.19 12.97 6.04
N PHE A 93 15.40 13.28 5.00
CA PHE A 93 14.49 12.33 4.32
C PHE A 93 15.03 10.91 3.99
N SER A 94 14.11 9.97 3.75
CA SER A 94 14.29 8.51 3.78
C SER A 94 15.48 8.00 2.97
N GLY A 95 15.97 6.82 3.32
CA GLY A 95 17.20 6.28 2.76
C GLY A 95 17.59 4.90 3.27
N SER A 96 18.87 4.59 3.08
CA SER A 96 19.44 3.27 3.37
C SER A 96 20.75 3.39 4.15
N VAL A 97 21.21 2.26 4.67
CA VAL A 97 22.50 2.11 5.35
C VAL A 97 23.18 0.92 4.69
N VAL A 98 24.47 1.04 4.44
CA VAL A 98 25.33 -0.05 3.97
C VAL A 98 26.56 -0.17 4.86
N VAL A 99 27.26 -1.31 4.78
CA VAL A 99 28.53 -1.52 5.47
C VAL A 99 29.63 -1.66 4.42
N ASP A 100 30.56 -0.72 4.39
CA ASP A 100 31.69 -0.69 3.46
C ASP A 100 32.86 -1.54 3.98
N LYS A 101 32.72 -2.87 3.85
CA LYS A 101 33.72 -3.84 4.32
C LYS A 101 35.12 -3.62 3.75
N GLN A 102 35.21 -3.07 2.55
CA GLN A 102 36.46 -2.94 1.79
C GLN A 102 37.04 -1.53 1.81
N ASN A 103 36.45 -0.61 2.60
CA ASN A 103 36.87 0.79 2.66
C ASN A 103 36.93 1.47 1.27
N THR A 104 36.01 1.10 0.38
CA THR A 104 35.89 1.67 -0.96
C THR A 104 35.62 3.18 -0.92
N ALA A 105 34.89 3.64 0.10
CA ALA A 105 34.56 5.04 0.33
C ALA A 105 35.68 5.82 1.03
N GLY A 106 36.70 5.15 1.59
CA GLY A 106 37.84 5.78 2.24
C GLY A 106 37.59 6.29 3.66
N PHE A 107 36.58 5.75 4.37
CA PHE A 107 36.25 6.13 5.75
C PHE A 107 36.70 5.14 6.84
N GLY A 108 37.22 3.98 6.44
CA GLY A 108 37.55 2.85 7.30
C GLY A 108 36.97 1.55 6.74
N GLU A 109 37.61 0.43 7.05
CA GLU A 109 36.98 -0.89 6.84
C GLU A 109 35.80 -1.04 7.80
N ASP A 110 34.76 -1.73 7.34
CA ASP A 110 33.52 -1.98 8.10
C ASP A 110 32.77 -0.71 8.54
N SER A 111 33.03 0.43 7.90
CA SER A 111 32.29 1.65 8.16
C SER A 111 30.83 1.52 7.69
N PHE A 112 29.90 1.87 8.57
CA PHE A 112 28.50 2.07 8.24
C PHE A 112 28.34 3.40 7.52
N ILE A 113 27.68 3.38 6.36
CA ILE A 113 27.40 4.57 5.56
C ILE A 113 25.89 4.68 5.41
N ALA A 114 25.29 5.67 6.06
CA ALA A 114 23.92 6.08 5.82
C ALA A 114 23.88 6.92 4.55
N VAL A 115 22.97 6.61 3.63
CA VAL A 115 22.69 7.36 2.40
C VAL A 115 21.23 7.78 2.45
N TYR A 116 20.97 9.08 2.41
CA TYR A 116 19.65 9.64 2.68
C TYR A 116 19.40 10.88 1.83
N THR A 117 18.13 11.28 1.76
CA THR A 117 17.76 12.51 1.07
C THR A 117 17.88 13.70 2.00
N ARG A 118 18.61 14.72 1.56
CA ARG A 118 18.63 16.04 2.18
C ARG A 118 17.48 16.86 1.61
N HIS A 119 16.42 17.03 2.42
CA HIS A 119 15.25 17.83 2.08
C HIS A 119 15.33 19.20 2.74
N MET A 120 15.40 20.26 1.92
CA MET A 120 15.46 21.63 2.42
C MET A 120 14.05 22.12 2.83
N PRO A 121 13.93 23.13 3.70
CA PRO A 121 12.63 23.60 4.16
C PRO A 121 11.79 24.17 3.01
N GLY A 122 10.59 23.61 2.85
CA GLY A 122 9.61 23.99 1.82
C GLY A 122 9.78 23.21 0.51
N ASP A 123 8.75 23.22 -0.32
CA ASP A 123 8.64 22.31 -1.48
C ASP A 123 9.10 22.94 -2.80
N SER A 124 10.07 23.86 -2.75
CA SER A 124 10.57 24.60 -3.92
C SER A 124 12.06 24.46 -4.18
N LEU A 125 12.80 23.87 -3.24
CA LEU A 125 14.23 23.66 -3.33
C LEU A 125 14.52 22.21 -3.74
N PRO A 126 15.66 21.96 -4.42
CA PRO A 126 16.04 20.60 -4.81
C PRO A 126 16.21 19.67 -3.62
N GLU A 127 15.71 18.45 -3.76
CA GLU A 127 16.09 17.31 -2.94
C GLU A 127 17.43 16.75 -3.46
N THR A 128 18.34 16.41 -2.56
CA THR A 128 19.71 15.99 -2.89
C THR A 128 20.11 14.76 -2.08
N GLN A 129 20.99 13.90 -2.57
CA GLN A 129 21.41 12.71 -1.82
C GLN A 129 22.71 12.99 -1.06
N ALA A 130 22.75 12.60 0.20
CA ALA A 130 23.81 12.88 1.14
C ALA A 130 24.21 11.61 1.90
N ILE A 131 25.41 11.61 2.49
CA ILE A 131 25.91 10.52 3.31
C ILE A 131 26.32 10.96 4.72
N SER A 132 26.18 10.05 5.68
CA SER A 132 26.78 10.15 7.02
C SER A 132 27.46 8.83 7.37
N VAL A 133 28.52 8.88 8.16
CA VAL A 133 29.42 7.74 8.39
C VAL A 133 29.54 7.40 9.87
N SER A 134 29.51 6.12 10.19
CA SER A 134 29.70 5.58 11.54
C SER A 134 30.67 4.40 11.54
N ASN A 135 31.44 4.26 12.62
CA ASN A 135 32.28 3.08 12.88
C ASN A 135 31.75 2.23 14.05
N ASP A 136 30.60 2.60 14.61
CA ASP A 136 29.99 1.94 15.77
C ASP A 136 28.49 1.65 15.56
N ALA A 137 27.97 1.91 14.36
CA ALA A 137 26.57 1.84 13.97
C ALA A 137 25.61 2.70 14.81
N ILE A 138 26.11 3.55 15.70
CA ILE A 138 25.32 4.35 16.65
C ILE A 138 25.47 5.84 16.32
N ASN A 139 26.70 6.32 16.11
CA ASN A 139 27.01 7.73 15.90
C ASN A 139 27.40 7.97 14.43
N PHE A 140 26.47 8.51 13.64
CA PHE A 140 26.67 8.81 12.23
C PHE A 140 27.05 10.28 12.04
N LYS A 141 28.27 10.53 11.59
CA LYS A 141 28.79 11.88 11.36
C LYS A 141 28.52 12.32 9.92
N TYR A 142 27.96 13.51 9.78
CA TYR A 142 27.76 14.17 8.50
C TYR A 142 29.05 14.27 7.70
N TYR A 143 29.00 13.93 6.41
CA TYR A 143 30.11 14.13 5.49
C TYR A 143 30.11 15.56 4.95
N GLU A 144 31.16 16.32 5.24
CA GLU A 144 31.28 17.73 4.83
C GLU A 144 31.28 17.94 3.30
N GLY A 145 31.57 16.90 2.51
CA GLY A 145 31.50 16.95 1.04
C GLY A 145 30.09 16.78 0.46
N ASN A 146 29.06 16.69 1.30
CA ASN A 146 27.67 16.56 0.86
C ASN A 146 27.14 17.83 0.13
N PRO A 147 26.17 17.67 -0.80
CA PRO A 147 25.55 16.42 -1.21
C PRO A 147 26.47 15.61 -2.15
N VAL A 148 26.36 14.28 -2.11
CA VAL A 148 27.11 13.39 -3.03
C VAL A 148 26.42 13.22 -4.38
N LEU A 149 25.13 13.55 -4.48
CA LEU A 149 24.39 13.56 -5.74
C LEU A 149 23.32 14.64 -5.74
N ASP A 150 23.36 15.51 -6.74
CA ASP A 150 22.39 16.57 -6.99
C ASP A 150 22.12 16.67 -8.49
N ILE A 151 20.86 16.49 -8.87
CA ILE A 151 20.39 16.61 -10.26
C ILE A 151 19.50 17.85 -10.48
N ASN A 152 19.46 18.74 -9.48
CA ASN A 152 18.69 19.98 -9.46
C ASN A 152 17.18 19.75 -9.70
N LYS A 153 16.59 18.77 -8.98
CA LYS A 153 15.17 18.42 -9.02
C LYS A 153 14.53 18.58 -7.65
N ILE A 154 13.32 19.13 -7.64
CA ILE A 154 12.53 19.32 -6.40
C ILE A 154 12.10 17.97 -5.81
N PHE A 155 11.76 17.00 -6.67
CA PHE A 155 11.37 15.66 -6.25
C PHE A 155 12.43 14.65 -6.71
N PHE A 156 13.28 14.26 -5.77
CA PHE A 156 14.39 13.33 -6.00
C PHE A 156 14.84 12.72 -4.67
N ARG A 157 14.34 11.54 -4.33
CA ARG A 157 14.46 11.03 -2.95
C ARG A 157 14.45 9.53 -2.78
N ASP A 158 14.70 9.13 -1.54
CA ASP A 158 14.59 7.79 -0.97
C ASP A 158 15.65 6.78 -1.45
N PRO A 159 16.96 7.15 -1.49
CA PRO A 159 18.01 6.32 -2.07
C PRO A 159 18.17 4.98 -1.33
N GLN A 160 18.02 3.89 -2.07
CA GLN A 160 18.42 2.56 -1.65
C GLN A 160 19.75 2.19 -2.31
N VAL A 161 20.78 2.00 -1.49
CA VAL A 161 22.12 1.60 -1.94
C VAL A 161 22.42 0.16 -1.58
N PHE A 162 23.07 -0.57 -2.48
CA PHE A 162 23.57 -1.91 -2.24
C PHE A 162 24.87 -2.18 -3.02
N TRP A 163 25.64 -3.16 -2.58
CA TRP A 163 26.83 -3.64 -3.27
C TRP A 163 26.44 -4.65 -4.35
N TYR A 164 26.82 -4.39 -5.61
CA TYR A 164 26.62 -5.30 -6.72
C TYR A 164 27.88 -6.13 -6.95
N GLU A 165 27.90 -7.32 -6.33
CA GLU A 165 29.06 -8.21 -6.32
C GLU A 165 29.64 -8.57 -7.71
N PRO A 166 28.82 -8.85 -8.76
CA PRO A 166 29.36 -9.27 -10.06
C PRO A 166 30.32 -8.26 -10.71
N GLU A 167 30.09 -6.97 -10.50
CA GLU A 167 30.95 -5.89 -11.04
C GLU A 167 31.69 -5.11 -9.95
N LYS A 168 31.59 -5.52 -8.68
CA LYS A 168 32.26 -4.92 -7.53
C LYS A 168 32.08 -3.40 -7.47
N LYS A 169 30.83 -2.96 -7.42
CA LYS A 169 30.45 -1.54 -7.39
C LYS A 169 29.24 -1.32 -6.52
N TRP A 170 29.06 -0.08 -6.05
CA TRP A 170 27.83 0.34 -5.41
C TRP A 170 26.79 0.70 -6.45
N VAL A 171 25.54 0.34 -6.19
CA VAL A 171 24.37 0.71 -7.00
C VAL A 171 23.40 1.46 -6.10
N MET A 172 22.90 2.60 -6.57
CA MET A 172 21.81 3.36 -5.95
C MET A 172 20.58 3.27 -6.84
N VAL A 173 19.43 2.93 -6.26
CA VAL A 173 18.12 3.19 -6.85
C VAL A 173 17.44 4.31 -6.08
N VAL A 174 16.94 5.33 -6.78
CA VAL A 174 16.40 6.55 -6.17
C VAL A 174 15.21 7.05 -6.98
N SER A 175 14.20 7.57 -6.30
CA SER A 175 12.94 7.94 -6.95
C SER A 175 12.99 9.34 -7.55
N LEU A 176 12.29 9.50 -8.68
CA LEU A 176 11.72 10.75 -9.18
C LEU A 176 10.19 10.65 -9.00
N PRO A 177 9.67 11.02 -7.81
CA PRO A 177 8.31 10.67 -7.40
C PRO A 177 7.20 11.22 -8.28
N ASP A 178 7.32 12.48 -8.70
CA ASP A 178 6.30 13.22 -9.45
C ASP A 178 6.09 12.72 -10.87
N VAL A 179 7.11 12.10 -11.46
CA VAL A 179 7.08 11.51 -12.80
C VAL A 179 7.10 9.98 -12.78
N GLN A 180 6.95 9.35 -11.61
CA GLN A 180 6.85 7.90 -11.41
C GLN A 180 7.98 7.13 -12.09
N LYS A 181 9.23 7.53 -11.80
CA LYS A 181 10.43 6.86 -12.27
C LYS A 181 11.40 6.55 -11.14
N ILE A 182 12.16 5.48 -11.29
CA ILE A 182 13.30 5.16 -10.46
C ILE A 182 14.56 5.32 -11.32
N GLN A 183 15.50 6.15 -10.89
CA GLN A 183 16.81 6.27 -11.53
C GLN A 183 17.82 5.35 -10.84
N ILE A 184 18.74 4.81 -11.64
CA ILE A 184 19.80 3.90 -11.19
C ILE A 184 21.15 4.57 -11.43
N TYR A 185 22.00 4.55 -10.41
CA TYR A 185 23.36 5.10 -10.46
C TYR A 185 24.38 4.07 -9.97
N GLU A 186 25.63 4.20 -10.41
CA GLU A 186 26.76 3.43 -9.88
C GLU A 186 27.80 4.32 -9.21
N SER A 187 28.56 3.74 -8.28
CA SER A 187 29.72 4.37 -7.69
C SER A 187 30.79 3.35 -7.32
N GLN A 188 32.05 3.76 -7.41
CA GLN A 188 33.19 3.00 -6.88
C GLN A 188 33.57 3.43 -5.46
N ASN A 189 33.08 4.58 -4.98
CA ASN A 189 33.57 5.20 -3.75
C ASN A 189 32.49 5.88 -2.90
N MET A 190 31.20 5.67 -3.21
CA MET A 190 30.03 6.24 -2.54
C MET A 190 29.88 7.77 -2.61
N LYS A 191 30.82 8.47 -3.24
CA LYS A 191 30.89 9.94 -3.29
C LYS A 191 30.65 10.47 -4.69
N ASP A 192 31.19 9.79 -5.70
CA ASP A 192 31.01 10.11 -7.11
C ASP A 192 30.03 9.10 -7.72
N TRP A 193 28.90 9.59 -8.25
CA TRP A 193 27.81 8.77 -8.77
C TRP A 193 27.57 9.03 -10.25
N ASP A 194 27.65 7.96 -11.05
CA ASP A 194 27.39 7.99 -12.49
C ASP A 194 26.00 7.45 -12.80
N TYR A 195 25.23 8.16 -13.61
CA TYR A 195 23.90 7.71 -14.05
C TYR A 195 24.01 6.50 -14.98
N LEU A 196 23.16 5.49 -14.73
CA LEU A 196 23.11 4.27 -15.54
C LEU A 196 21.83 4.20 -16.38
N SER A 197 20.67 4.17 -15.73
CA SER A 197 19.38 3.92 -16.39
C SER A 197 18.20 4.43 -15.55
N GLU A 198 16.99 4.25 -16.08
CA GLU A 198 15.76 4.52 -15.37
C GLU A 198 14.72 3.41 -15.61
N PHE A 199 13.84 3.22 -14.64
CA PHE A 199 12.68 2.31 -14.69
C PHE A 199 11.39 3.09 -14.42
N GLY A 200 10.32 2.83 -15.18
CA GLY A 200 9.04 3.53 -15.01
C GLY A 200 7.95 3.06 -15.96
N TYR A 201 6.81 3.74 -15.92
CA TYR A 201 5.68 3.57 -16.86
C TYR A 201 5.03 2.16 -16.86
N LEU A 202 4.97 1.53 -15.69
CA LEU A 202 4.35 0.22 -15.46
C LEU A 202 3.60 0.20 -14.13
N GLY A 203 2.52 -0.60 -14.05
CA GLY A 203 1.74 -0.74 -12.83
C GLY A 203 0.99 0.54 -12.44
N ALA A 204 0.76 0.73 -11.14
CA ALA A 204 0.01 1.84 -10.60
C ALA A 204 0.83 3.14 -10.61
N GLN A 205 0.25 4.23 -11.10
CA GLN A 205 0.97 5.47 -11.40
C GLN A 205 0.22 6.74 -10.96
N ASN A 206 -0.98 6.62 -10.40
CA ASN A 206 -1.79 7.76 -9.95
C ASN A 206 -1.24 8.47 -8.69
N SER A 207 0.02 8.29 -8.31
CA SER A 207 0.62 9.06 -7.22
C SER A 207 2.14 8.94 -7.26
N PHE A 208 2.77 9.60 -6.30
CA PHE A 208 4.20 9.58 -6.10
C PHE A 208 4.71 8.15 -5.92
N TRP A 209 5.80 7.86 -6.63
CA TRP A 209 6.62 6.69 -6.36
C TRP A 209 7.68 7.05 -5.34
N GLU A 210 7.81 6.28 -4.28
CA GLU A 210 8.68 6.56 -3.14
C GLU A 210 9.29 5.24 -2.66
N CYS A 211 10.34 5.33 -1.86
CA CYS A 211 10.99 4.18 -1.21
C CYS A 211 11.24 2.98 -2.15
N PRO A 212 12.00 3.15 -3.25
CA PRO A 212 12.39 2.01 -4.07
C PRO A 212 13.30 1.05 -3.29
N ASP A 213 13.17 -0.25 -3.53
CA ASP A 213 14.09 -1.26 -3.05
C ASP A 213 14.31 -2.35 -4.11
N LEU A 214 15.57 -2.74 -4.34
CA LEU A 214 15.96 -3.67 -5.41
C LEU A 214 16.80 -4.83 -4.86
N PHE A 215 16.29 -6.06 -4.96
CA PHE A 215 16.94 -7.26 -4.41
C PHE A 215 16.57 -8.50 -5.22
N GLN A 216 17.17 -9.64 -4.88
CA GLN A 216 16.86 -10.93 -5.49
C GLN A 216 16.04 -11.81 -4.55
N LEU A 217 15.10 -12.57 -5.11
CA LEU A 217 14.38 -13.63 -4.39
C LEU A 217 14.42 -14.94 -5.18
N PRO A 218 14.60 -16.09 -4.50
CA PRO A 218 14.46 -17.40 -5.12
C PRO A 218 12.99 -17.73 -5.42
N VAL A 219 12.73 -18.35 -6.58
CA VAL A 219 11.40 -18.85 -6.95
C VAL A 219 11.23 -20.27 -6.41
N ASP A 220 10.17 -20.48 -5.63
CA ASP A 220 9.85 -21.73 -4.94
C ASP A 220 11.02 -22.25 -4.07
N GLY A 221 11.86 -21.34 -3.56
CA GLY A 221 13.02 -21.65 -2.74
C GLY A 221 14.26 -22.14 -3.51
N ASP A 222 14.23 -22.17 -4.84
CA ASP A 222 15.41 -22.53 -5.66
C ASP A 222 16.28 -21.29 -5.95
N VAL A 223 17.42 -21.21 -5.28
CA VAL A 223 18.42 -20.12 -5.45
C VAL A 223 19.05 -20.08 -6.84
N ASN A 224 18.98 -21.17 -7.62
CA ASN A 224 19.44 -21.17 -9.01
C ASN A 224 18.40 -20.59 -9.97
N ASN A 225 17.18 -20.38 -9.47
CA ASN A 225 16.06 -19.79 -10.18
C ASN A 225 15.57 -18.55 -9.41
N SER A 226 16.42 -17.54 -9.33
CA SER A 226 16.08 -16.26 -8.70
C SER A 226 15.65 -15.21 -9.71
N LYS A 227 14.82 -14.28 -9.24
CA LYS A 227 14.44 -13.07 -9.98
C LYS A 227 14.82 -11.84 -9.19
N TRP A 228 15.13 -10.76 -9.91
CA TRP A 228 15.20 -9.45 -9.29
C TRP A 228 13.79 -8.92 -9.04
N VAL A 229 13.63 -8.27 -7.89
CA VAL A 229 12.38 -7.66 -7.44
C VAL A 229 12.63 -6.20 -7.16
N MET A 230 11.88 -5.32 -7.82
CA MET A 230 11.81 -3.90 -7.50
C MET A 230 10.54 -3.65 -6.68
N LEU A 231 10.67 -3.26 -5.42
CA LEU A 231 9.58 -2.70 -4.62
C LEU A 231 9.51 -1.19 -4.84
N ILE A 232 8.29 -0.67 -4.89
CA ILE A 232 8.04 0.77 -5.00
C ILE A 232 6.83 1.12 -4.12
N GLY A 233 7.03 2.03 -3.17
CA GLY A 233 5.94 2.71 -2.48
C GLY A 233 5.17 3.57 -3.48
N ARG A 234 3.85 3.37 -3.58
CA ARG A 234 2.94 4.26 -4.29
C ARG A 234 2.13 5.03 -3.26
N GLY A 235 2.45 6.32 -3.11
CA GLY A 235 1.81 7.21 -2.15
C GLY A 235 0.29 7.24 -2.33
N PRO A 236 -0.47 7.53 -1.27
CA PRO A 236 -0.03 7.83 0.10
C PRO A 236 0.25 6.60 0.98
N ASN A 237 -0.01 5.37 0.51
CA ASN A 237 -0.27 4.25 1.42
C ASN A 237 -0.26 2.83 0.82
N ARG A 238 0.43 2.59 -0.31
CA ARG A 238 0.53 1.25 -0.91
C ARG A 238 1.95 0.93 -1.33
N VAL A 239 2.23 -0.35 -1.50
CA VAL A 239 3.47 -0.83 -2.10
C VAL A 239 3.12 -1.76 -3.26
N GLN A 240 3.74 -1.52 -4.40
CA GLN A 240 3.70 -2.41 -5.57
C GLN A 240 5.08 -3.02 -5.81
N TYR A 241 5.11 -4.10 -6.59
CA TYR A 241 6.36 -4.76 -6.94
C TYR A 241 6.43 -5.16 -8.40
N PHE A 242 7.66 -5.33 -8.91
CA PHE A 242 7.94 -5.75 -10.27
C PHE A 242 8.96 -6.89 -10.26
N LEU A 243 8.71 -7.93 -11.05
CA LEU A 243 9.64 -9.04 -11.22
C LEU A 243 10.40 -8.87 -12.54
N GLY A 244 11.70 -9.09 -12.50
CA GLY A 244 12.57 -8.85 -13.64
C GLY A 244 13.99 -9.37 -13.49
N SER A 245 14.88 -8.75 -14.24
CA SER A 245 16.32 -8.98 -14.21
C SER A 245 17.07 -7.66 -14.02
N PHE A 246 18.23 -7.70 -13.38
CA PHE A 246 19.13 -6.58 -13.25
C PHE A 246 20.55 -7.01 -13.64
N ASN A 247 21.13 -6.30 -14.60
CA ASN A 247 22.43 -6.63 -15.19
C ASN A 247 23.59 -5.78 -14.63
N GLY A 248 23.38 -5.08 -13.50
CA GLY A 248 24.34 -4.12 -12.96
C GLY A 248 24.15 -2.71 -13.50
N LYS A 249 23.31 -2.50 -14.52
CA LYS A 249 23.05 -1.17 -15.13
C LYS A 249 21.57 -0.83 -15.18
N GLU A 250 20.75 -1.75 -15.64
CA GLU A 250 19.31 -1.57 -15.83
C GLU A 250 18.51 -2.69 -15.20
N PHE A 251 17.36 -2.34 -14.63
CA PHE A 251 16.33 -3.29 -14.24
C PHE A 251 15.30 -3.39 -15.36
N VAL A 252 15.11 -4.59 -15.89
CA VAL A 252 14.15 -4.88 -16.95
C VAL A 252 13.10 -5.83 -16.40
N ALA A 253 11.83 -5.39 -16.39
CA ALA A 253 10.71 -6.23 -16.00
C ALA A 253 10.60 -7.43 -16.96
N ASP A 254 10.30 -8.60 -16.42
CA ASP A 254 10.12 -9.79 -17.25
C ASP A 254 8.90 -9.65 -18.16
N LYS A 255 8.95 -10.31 -19.32
CA LYS A 255 7.85 -10.27 -20.30
C LYS A 255 6.49 -10.68 -19.70
N GLU A 256 6.48 -11.64 -18.76
CA GLU A 256 5.26 -12.06 -18.06
C GLU A 256 4.72 -10.94 -17.14
N THR A 257 5.60 -10.24 -16.42
CA THR A 257 5.25 -9.08 -15.60
C THR A 257 4.70 -7.96 -16.48
N GLU A 258 5.36 -7.64 -17.59
CA GLU A 258 4.89 -6.63 -18.54
C GLU A 258 3.55 -6.99 -19.17
N ASP A 259 3.40 -8.23 -19.63
CA ASP A 259 2.14 -8.70 -20.23
C ASP A 259 0.98 -8.69 -19.23
N TYR A 260 1.25 -9.02 -17.97
CA TYR A 260 0.26 -8.90 -16.92
C TYR A 260 -0.12 -7.43 -16.70
N LEU A 261 0.86 -6.54 -16.51
CA LEU A 261 0.62 -5.14 -16.13
C LEU A 261 0.12 -4.25 -17.28
N ARG A 262 0.53 -4.54 -18.52
CA ARG A 262 0.13 -3.76 -19.70
C ARG A 262 -1.11 -4.32 -20.38
N LEU A 263 -1.28 -5.64 -20.42
CA LEU A 263 -2.29 -6.30 -21.26
C LEU A 263 -3.29 -7.14 -20.46
N GLY A 264 -3.17 -7.18 -19.12
CA GLY A 264 -4.03 -8.01 -18.28
C GLY A 264 -3.87 -9.52 -18.51
N LYS A 265 -2.79 -9.99 -19.15
CA LYS A 265 -2.60 -11.43 -19.37
C LYS A 265 -2.41 -12.17 -18.06
N GLY A 266 -3.09 -13.30 -17.90
CA GLY A 266 -3.07 -14.09 -16.67
C GLY A 266 -4.11 -13.66 -15.63
N LEU A 267 -4.94 -12.66 -15.92
CA LEU A 267 -6.15 -12.39 -15.15
C LEU A 267 -7.13 -13.58 -15.24
N ASN A 268 -7.81 -13.85 -14.13
CA ASN A 268 -8.81 -14.92 -14.08
C ASN A 268 -10.07 -14.52 -14.85
N GLY A 269 -10.39 -15.24 -15.92
CA GLY A 269 -11.62 -15.06 -16.67
C GLY A 269 -11.40 -15.01 -18.18
N GLU A 270 -12.48 -14.62 -18.86
CA GLU A 270 -12.52 -14.43 -20.31
C GLU A 270 -12.80 -12.95 -20.59
N VAL A 271 -12.04 -12.36 -21.52
CA VAL A 271 -12.27 -10.99 -21.98
C VAL A 271 -13.51 -10.97 -22.87
N PHE A 272 -14.51 -10.19 -22.46
CA PHE A 272 -15.71 -9.93 -23.25
C PHE A 272 -15.51 -8.73 -24.18
N ALA A 273 -14.87 -7.67 -23.69
CA ALA A 273 -14.51 -6.49 -24.48
C ALA A 273 -13.27 -5.82 -23.89
N ASN A 274 -12.26 -5.56 -24.71
CA ASN A 274 -11.06 -4.78 -24.38
C ASN A 274 -10.89 -3.53 -25.26
N PHE A 275 -11.76 -3.32 -26.24
CA PHE A 275 -11.81 -2.10 -27.07
C PHE A 275 -10.54 -1.81 -27.88
N GLU A 276 -9.77 -2.84 -28.23
CA GLU A 276 -8.52 -2.74 -29.01
C GLU A 276 -8.73 -2.68 -30.54
N GLY A 277 -9.98 -2.76 -31.01
CA GLY A 277 -10.34 -2.72 -32.43
C GLY A 277 -10.37 -1.31 -33.04
N GLU A 278 -10.63 -1.24 -34.36
CA GLU A 278 -10.76 0.04 -35.09
C GLU A 278 -12.09 0.77 -34.83
N SER A 279 -13.07 0.11 -34.23
CA SER A 279 -14.41 0.63 -33.93
C SER A 279 -14.98 -0.01 -32.65
N PHE A 280 -16.23 0.28 -32.29
CA PHE A 280 -16.92 -0.36 -31.17
C PHE A 280 -17.31 -1.83 -31.42
N GLU A 281 -16.70 -2.47 -32.42
CA GLU A 281 -16.92 -3.86 -32.80
C GLU A 281 -18.41 -4.16 -33.04
N SER A 282 -18.99 -5.07 -32.26
CA SER A 282 -20.40 -5.48 -32.34
C SER A 282 -21.32 -4.70 -31.40
N TRP A 283 -20.85 -3.65 -30.73
CA TRP A 283 -21.67 -2.83 -29.85
C TRP A 283 -22.54 -1.86 -30.64
N GLU A 284 -23.82 -1.79 -30.31
CA GLU A 284 -24.74 -0.82 -30.87
C GLU A 284 -24.51 0.54 -30.21
N ASN A 285 -24.07 1.52 -31.00
CA ASN A 285 -23.87 2.89 -30.53
C ASN A 285 -25.08 3.76 -30.86
N SER A 286 -25.63 4.45 -29.87
CA SER A 286 -26.66 5.46 -30.03
C SER A 286 -26.17 6.83 -29.53
N GLY A 287 -26.44 7.87 -30.31
CA GLY A 287 -25.90 9.21 -30.06
C GLY A 287 -24.42 9.32 -30.44
N ASN A 288 -23.78 10.40 -29.97
CA ASN A 288 -22.41 10.77 -30.34
C ASN A 288 -21.50 10.93 -29.10
N ALA A 289 -21.88 10.34 -27.96
CA ALA A 289 -21.16 10.53 -26.71
C ALA A 289 -19.80 9.83 -26.67
N PHE A 290 -19.65 8.67 -27.31
CA PHE A 290 -18.51 7.78 -27.11
C PHE A 290 -17.48 7.84 -28.24
N LYS A 291 -16.22 7.63 -27.87
CA LYS A 291 -15.07 7.45 -28.76
C LYS A 291 -14.10 6.41 -28.19
N LEU A 292 -13.24 5.86 -29.04
CA LEU A 292 -12.02 5.20 -28.61
C LEU A 292 -10.97 6.25 -28.26
N SER A 293 -10.13 5.98 -27.27
CA SER A 293 -9.03 6.87 -26.87
C SER A 293 -7.78 6.07 -26.52
N PRO A 294 -6.58 6.59 -26.81
CA PRO A 294 -5.34 5.88 -26.55
C PRO A 294 -5.06 5.83 -25.04
N VAL A 295 -4.55 4.69 -24.56
CA VAL A 295 -4.21 4.49 -23.14
C VAL A 295 -3.26 5.56 -22.60
N SER A 296 -2.42 6.18 -23.45
CA SER A 296 -1.54 7.30 -23.09
C SER A 296 -2.27 8.52 -22.49
N ASP A 297 -3.57 8.64 -22.72
CA ASP A 297 -4.40 9.75 -22.23
C ASP A 297 -5.03 9.45 -20.85
N SER A 298 -4.70 8.31 -20.24
CA SER A 298 -5.26 7.85 -18.97
C SER A 298 -4.21 7.15 -18.10
N THR A 299 -4.58 6.87 -16.85
CA THR A 299 -3.77 6.04 -15.95
C THR A 299 -4.51 4.75 -15.62
N GLY A 300 -3.82 3.60 -15.70
CA GLY A 300 -4.34 2.31 -15.25
C GLY A 300 -5.19 1.53 -16.26
N ALA A 301 -5.44 2.05 -17.46
CA ALA A 301 -6.02 1.28 -18.57
C ALA A 301 -5.00 0.28 -19.12
N LEU A 302 -5.49 -0.76 -19.79
CA LEU A 302 -4.71 -1.85 -20.34
C LEU A 302 -4.80 -1.84 -21.87
N GLY A 303 -3.82 -2.44 -22.53
CA GLY A 303 -3.73 -2.49 -23.98
C GLY A 303 -3.30 -1.16 -24.60
N ASN A 304 -3.90 -0.80 -25.72
CA ASN A 304 -3.59 0.41 -26.48
C ASN A 304 -4.76 1.38 -26.49
N LEU A 305 -6.00 0.89 -26.39
CA LEU A 305 -7.20 1.69 -26.54
C LEU A 305 -8.20 1.38 -25.42
N TYR A 306 -8.96 2.39 -25.02
CA TYR A 306 -10.12 2.22 -24.15
C TYR A 306 -11.30 3.01 -24.70
N ILE A 307 -12.49 2.76 -24.16
CA ILE A 307 -13.69 3.52 -24.53
C ILE A 307 -13.97 4.62 -23.52
N THR A 308 -14.33 5.81 -24.00
CA THR A 308 -14.70 6.94 -23.15
C THR A 308 -15.81 7.75 -23.77
N SER A 309 -16.66 8.31 -22.92
CA SER A 309 -17.50 9.42 -23.33
C SER A 309 -16.68 10.72 -23.43
N MET A 310 -17.19 11.69 -24.19
CA MET A 310 -16.51 12.97 -24.47
C MET A 310 -16.26 13.79 -23.21
N LYS A 311 -15.00 14.20 -23.00
CA LYS A 311 -14.58 15.14 -21.95
C LYS A 311 -14.73 16.59 -22.44
N ASN A 312 -14.90 17.55 -21.53
CA ASN A 312 -14.94 18.98 -21.89
C ASN A 312 -13.65 19.47 -22.57
N SER A 313 -12.50 18.84 -22.29
CA SER A 313 -11.23 19.12 -22.97
C SER A 313 -11.23 18.75 -24.45
N ASP A 314 -12.04 17.76 -24.85
CA ASP A 314 -12.11 17.27 -26.24
C ASP A 314 -12.73 18.30 -27.20
N GLN A 315 -13.53 19.24 -26.67
CA GLN A 315 -14.16 20.29 -27.48
C GLN A 315 -13.19 21.37 -27.95
N LYS A 316 -12.05 21.57 -27.27
CA LYS A 316 -11.08 22.62 -27.63
C LYS A 316 -10.19 22.29 -28.83
N ILE A 317 -10.10 21.01 -29.21
CA ILE A 317 -9.20 20.55 -30.29
C ILE A 317 -9.84 20.80 -31.68
N SER A 318 -11.16 20.96 -31.76
CA SER A 318 -11.86 21.17 -33.04
C SER A 318 -11.72 22.58 -33.64
N THR A 319 -11.08 23.55 -32.97
CA THR A 319 -11.08 24.96 -33.41
C THR A 319 -9.76 25.48 -33.99
N SER A 320 -8.70 24.67 -34.11
CA SER A 320 -7.43 25.12 -34.74
C SER A 320 -7.40 24.83 -36.24
N ILE A 321 -8.15 25.61 -37.02
CA ILE A 321 -7.87 25.79 -38.45
C ILE A 321 -7.04 27.08 -38.56
N ASP A 322 -5.85 26.97 -39.16
CA ASP A 322 -4.94 28.07 -39.45
C ASP A 322 -5.66 29.17 -40.29
N PRO A 323 -5.80 30.43 -39.82
CA PRO A 323 -6.59 31.45 -40.50
C PRO A 323 -6.03 31.92 -41.86
N LEU A 324 -4.87 31.41 -42.29
CA LEU A 324 -4.16 31.91 -43.48
C LEU A 324 -4.38 31.09 -44.76
N MET A 325 -5.21 30.03 -44.75
CA MET A 325 -5.34 29.11 -45.91
C MET A 325 -6.77 28.81 -46.41
N ALA A 326 -7.78 29.60 -46.06
CA ALA A 326 -9.13 29.41 -46.63
C ALA A 326 -9.73 30.70 -47.18
N GLY A 327 -9.52 30.93 -48.47
CA GLY A 327 -10.39 31.80 -49.25
C GLY A 327 -11.80 31.22 -49.27
N GLY A 328 -12.73 31.96 -48.65
CA GLY A 328 -14.17 31.94 -48.94
C GLY A 328 -14.89 30.59 -48.91
N VAL A 329 -15.24 30.11 -47.71
CA VAL A 329 -16.57 29.55 -47.38
C VAL A 329 -16.76 29.76 -45.87
N VAL A 330 -17.80 30.50 -45.46
CA VAL A 330 -18.24 30.49 -44.05
C VAL A 330 -18.90 29.15 -43.84
N ALA A 331 -18.17 28.19 -43.26
CA ALA A 331 -18.74 26.92 -42.83
C ALA A 331 -19.61 27.17 -41.60
N ASP A 332 -20.75 26.48 -41.59
CA ASP A 332 -21.80 26.55 -40.58
C ASP A 332 -21.28 26.46 -39.14
N ASN A 333 -22.00 27.17 -38.27
CA ASN A 333 -22.09 27.04 -36.82
C ASN A 333 -21.57 25.68 -36.30
N PRO A 334 -20.61 25.62 -35.34
CA PRO A 334 -20.15 24.34 -34.82
C PRO A 334 -21.37 23.58 -34.27
N GLN A 335 -21.74 22.48 -34.94
CA GLN A 335 -22.82 21.63 -34.46
C GLN A 335 -22.46 21.22 -33.04
N SER A 336 -23.30 21.61 -32.08
CA SER A 336 -23.22 21.15 -30.70
C SER A 336 -23.25 19.63 -30.71
N VAL A 337 -22.10 19.00 -30.50
CA VAL A 337 -22.02 17.54 -30.41
C VAL A 337 -22.86 17.13 -29.20
N GLU A 338 -23.96 16.41 -29.43
CA GLU A 338 -24.77 15.85 -28.35
C GLU A 338 -23.88 14.93 -27.51
N ARG A 339 -23.70 15.28 -26.23
CA ARG A 339 -22.84 14.54 -25.27
C ARG A 339 -23.55 13.35 -24.62
N THR A 340 -24.81 13.13 -24.98
CA THR A 340 -25.59 12.01 -24.49
C THR A 340 -25.56 10.86 -25.49
N GLY A 341 -25.51 9.65 -24.99
CA GLY A 341 -25.49 8.46 -25.82
C GLY A 341 -25.35 7.19 -25.00
N SER A 342 -25.43 6.05 -25.68
CA SER A 342 -25.21 4.76 -25.07
C SER A 342 -24.52 3.79 -26.02
N LEU A 343 -23.75 2.88 -25.44
CA LEU A 343 -23.22 1.71 -26.11
C LEU A 343 -23.86 0.48 -25.50
N LEU A 344 -24.49 -0.34 -26.34
CA LEU A 344 -25.16 -1.56 -25.93
C LEU A 344 -24.42 -2.78 -26.51
N SER A 345 -24.00 -3.69 -25.63
CA SER A 345 -23.31 -4.90 -26.04
C SER A 345 -24.24 -5.87 -26.78
N PRO A 346 -23.69 -6.83 -27.55
CA PRO A 346 -24.44 -8.04 -27.91
C PRO A 346 -25.03 -8.73 -26.69
N GLU A 347 -26.12 -9.45 -26.89
CA GLU A 347 -26.69 -10.29 -25.84
C GLU A 347 -25.78 -11.48 -25.50
N PHE A 348 -25.71 -11.81 -24.22
CA PHE A 348 -25.00 -12.98 -23.71
C PHE A 348 -25.81 -13.69 -22.62
N ILE A 349 -25.41 -14.91 -22.30
CA ILE A 349 -25.95 -15.66 -21.16
C ILE A 349 -24.96 -15.54 -20.00
N ILE A 350 -25.44 -15.16 -18.82
CA ILE A 350 -24.62 -15.11 -17.61
C ILE A 350 -24.31 -16.55 -17.18
N ASN A 351 -23.07 -17.00 -17.34
CA ASN A 351 -22.62 -18.33 -16.94
C ASN A 351 -21.53 -18.29 -15.84
N LYS A 352 -20.94 -17.13 -15.59
CA LYS A 352 -19.91 -16.85 -14.59
C LYS A 352 -20.47 -16.13 -13.37
N SER A 353 -19.80 -16.22 -12.22
CA SER A 353 -20.26 -15.59 -10.96
C SER A 353 -20.01 -14.08 -10.90
N ALA A 354 -19.07 -13.56 -11.70
CA ALA A 354 -18.66 -12.17 -11.70
C ALA A 354 -18.56 -11.59 -13.12
N ILE A 355 -18.90 -10.31 -13.23
CA ILE A 355 -18.57 -9.44 -14.37
C ILE A 355 -17.67 -8.35 -13.82
N ASN A 356 -16.43 -8.30 -14.30
CA ASN A 356 -15.41 -7.36 -13.87
C ASN A 356 -15.10 -6.37 -15.00
N PHE A 357 -14.67 -5.17 -14.65
CA PHE A 357 -14.29 -4.14 -15.62
C PHE A 357 -13.38 -3.12 -14.97
N LEU A 358 -12.55 -2.49 -15.79
CA LEU A 358 -11.85 -1.28 -15.42
C LEU A 358 -12.75 -0.08 -15.71
N ILE A 359 -12.84 0.83 -14.75
CA ILE A 359 -13.67 2.04 -14.86
C ILE A 359 -12.92 3.26 -14.33
N SER A 360 -13.13 4.41 -15.00
CA SER A 360 -12.76 5.74 -14.53
C SER A 360 -13.84 6.77 -14.91
N GLY A 361 -13.70 8.01 -14.43
CA GLY A 361 -14.60 9.12 -14.74
C GLY A 361 -15.53 9.53 -13.59
N GLY A 362 -16.64 10.18 -13.93
CA GLY A 362 -17.59 10.78 -12.99
C GLY A 362 -18.23 9.76 -12.06
N LYS A 363 -18.66 10.19 -10.87
CA LYS A 363 -19.19 9.34 -9.79
C LYS A 363 -20.71 9.26 -9.69
N ASN A 364 -21.43 9.87 -10.61
CA ASN A 364 -22.89 9.90 -10.56
C ASN A 364 -23.50 8.85 -11.51
N PRO A 365 -23.99 7.70 -11.00
CA PRO A 365 -24.56 6.65 -11.83
C PRO A 365 -25.86 7.05 -12.54
N SER A 366 -26.52 8.15 -12.14
CA SER A 366 -27.67 8.68 -12.90
C SER A 366 -27.26 9.47 -14.13
N LYS A 367 -25.98 9.82 -14.25
CA LYS A 367 -25.43 10.62 -15.34
C LYS A 367 -24.53 9.76 -16.21
N THR A 368 -23.49 9.18 -15.63
CA THR A 368 -22.52 8.36 -16.36
C THR A 368 -22.42 7.00 -15.70
N SER A 369 -22.64 5.91 -16.45
CA SER A 369 -22.69 4.58 -15.85
C SER A 369 -22.42 3.44 -16.82
N ILE A 370 -21.86 2.35 -16.30
CA ILE A 370 -21.94 1.02 -16.89
C ILE A 370 -23.06 0.25 -16.17
N ASN A 371 -23.88 -0.46 -16.93
CA ASN A 371 -25.10 -1.10 -16.44
C ASN A 371 -25.19 -2.55 -16.93
N LEU A 372 -25.62 -3.45 -16.06
CA LEU A 372 -26.07 -4.79 -16.44
C LEU A 372 -27.58 -4.75 -16.67
N VAL A 373 -28.01 -5.12 -17.87
CA VAL A 373 -29.42 -5.14 -18.27
C VAL A 373 -29.87 -6.59 -18.41
N VAL A 374 -30.90 -6.98 -17.67
CA VAL A 374 -31.54 -8.31 -17.73
C VAL A 374 -33.03 -8.11 -17.98
N ASN A 375 -33.58 -8.77 -18.99
CA ASN A 375 -34.99 -8.63 -19.39
C ASN A 375 -35.43 -7.16 -19.56
N GLY A 376 -34.56 -6.35 -20.17
CA GLY A 376 -34.79 -4.91 -20.43
C GLY A 376 -34.71 -4.01 -19.19
N LYS A 377 -34.30 -4.52 -18.02
CA LYS A 377 -34.18 -3.75 -16.78
C LYS A 377 -32.73 -3.68 -16.33
N LYS A 378 -32.28 -2.49 -15.89
CA LYS A 378 -30.99 -2.31 -15.21
C LYS A 378 -31.04 -3.00 -13.85
N VAL A 379 -30.24 -4.04 -13.68
CA VAL A 379 -30.15 -4.83 -12.43
C VAL A 379 -28.85 -4.59 -11.65
N ARG A 380 -27.86 -3.97 -12.30
CA ARG A 380 -26.64 -3.43 -11.69
C ARG A 380 -26.25 -2.14 -12.42
N SER A 381 -25.66 -1.21 -11.70
CA SER A 381 -25.15 0.06 -12.24
C SER A 381 -23.92 0.48 -11.42
N THR A 382 -22.86 0.90 -12.11
CA THR A 382 -21.65 1.45 -11.49
C THR A 382 -21.23 2.71 -12.25
N SER A 383 -20.65 3.67 -11.54
CA SER A 383 -20.05 4.90 -12.06
C SER A 383 -18.59 4.95 -11.59
N GLY A 384 -17.80 5.89 -12.10
CA GLY A 384 -16.43 6.13 -11.65
C GLY A 384 -16.36 6.77 -10.26
N ASP A 385 -15.22 7.34 -9.92
CA ASP A 385 -14.95 7.93 -8.61
C ASP A 385 -14.47 9.39 -8.69
N ASN A 386 -14.80 10.08 -9.78
CA ASN A 386 -14.32 11.41 -10.17
C ASN A 386 -12.81 11.46 -10.40
N THR A 387 -12.19 10.38 -10.86
CA THR A 387 -10.77 10.36 -11.24
C THR A 387 -10.58 9.88 -12.68
N ASP A 388 -9.46 10.25 -13.28
CA ASP A 388 -9.04 9.81 -14.62
C ASP A 388 -8.28 8.47 -14.57
N VAL A 389 -8.44 7.74 -13.46
CA VAL A 389 -7.62 6.58 -13.12
C VAL A 389 -8.50 5.35 -13.14
N PHE A 390 -8.17 4.42 -14.01
CA PHE A 390 -8.87 3.16 -14.12
C PHE A 390 -8.60 2.28 -12.91
N LYS A 391 -9.69 1.82 -12.31
CA LYS A 391 -9.67 0.93 -11.15
C LYS A 391 -10.56 -0.26 -11.43
N TRP A 392 -10.17 -1.41 -10.89
CA TRP A 392 -10.97 -2.62 -10.96
C TRP A 392 -12.24 -2.48 -10.15
N ASN A 393 -13.36 -2.67 -10.84
CA ASN A 393 -14.69 -2.79 -10.26
C ASN A 393 -15.39 -4.04 -10.84
N GLY A 394 -16.49 -4.45 -10.22
CA GLY A 394 -17.21 -5.61 -10.69
C GLY A 394 -18.49 -5.90 -9.93
N TRP A 395 -19.30 -6.79 -10.50
CA TRP A 395 -20.57 -7.22 -9.94
C TRP A 395 -20.56 -8.71 -9.62
N ASP A 396 -21.03 -9.05 -8.42
CA ASP A 396 -21.54 -10.40 -8.16
C ASP A 396 -22.88 -10.58 -8.91
N VAL A 397 -22.84 -11.49 -9.87
CA VAL A 397 -23.96 -11.88 -10.73
C VAL A 397 -24.34 -13.35 -10.53
N THR A 398 -23.88 -13.98 -9.45
CA THR A 398 -24.15 -15.39 -9.13
C THR A 398 -25.66 -15.69 -9.14
N ASN A 399 -26.46 -14.76 -8.62
CA ASN A 399 -27.92 -14.88 -8.55
C ASN A 399 -28.64 -14.69 -9.91
N LEU A 400 -27.90 -14.36 -10.97
CA LEU A 400 -28.40 -14.12 -12.32
C LEU A 400 -27.89 -15.17 -13.32
N LYS A 401 -27.19 -16.22 -12.87
CA LYS A 401 -26.71 -17.29 -13.75
C LYS A 401 -27.86 -17.94 -14.51
N GLY A 402 -27.69 -18.09 -15.83
CA GLY A 402 -28.68 -18.62 -16.77
C GLY A 402 -29.55 -17.54 -17.43
N GLU A 403 -29.59 -16.32 -16.88
CA GLU A 403 -30.35 -15.22 -17.47
C GLU A 403 -29.65 -14.67 -18.73
N LYS A 404 -30.47 -14.18 -19.66
CA LYS A 404 -30.03 -13.44 -20.84
C LYS A 404 -29.82 -11.97 -20.47
N ALA A 405 -28.67 -11.42 -20.84
CA ALA A 405 -28.24 -10.09 -20.42
C ALA A 405 -27.53 -9.31 -21.53
N GLN A 406 -27.43 -8.00 -21.33
CA GLN A 406 -26.59 -7.07 -22.09
C GLN A 406 -25.87 -6.12 -21.12
N ILE A 407 -24.78 -5.53 -21.57
CA ILE A 407 -24.11 -4.43 -20.88
C ILE A 407 -24.42 -3.14 -21.64
N SER A 408 -24.82 -2.10 -20.90
CA SER A 408 -25.07 -0.74 -21.43
C SER A 408 -24.12 0.24 -20.77
N ILE A 409 -23.30 0.95 -21.55
CA ILE A 409 -22.49 2.08 -21.09
C ILE A 409 -23.21 3.35 -21.52
N GLU A 410 -23.50 4.23 -20.58
CA GLU A 410 -24.36 5.39 -20.81
C GLU A 410 -23.72 6.68 -20.32
N ASP A 411 -23.86 7.72 -21.13
CA ASP A 411 -23.64 9.10 -20.73
C ASP A 411 -24.93 9.88 -20.98
N ASN A 412 -25.50 10.41 -19.91
CA ASN A 412 -26.72 11.22 -19.88
C ASN A 412 -26.43 12.62 -19.31
N THR A 413 -25.17 13.07 -19.39
CA THR A 413 -24.76 14.38 -18.88
C THR A 413 -25.36 15.51 -19.70
N ALA A 414 -25.74 16.59 -19.01
CA ALA A 414 -26.07 17.85 -19.67
C ALA A 414 -24.82 18.43 -20.34
N GLN A 415 -25.01 19.23 -21.38
CA GLN A 415 -23.91 19.73 -22.22
C GLN A 415 -22.82 20.48 -21.40
N GLU A 416 -23.23 21.16 -20.34
CA GLU A 416 -22.38 21.92 -19.42
C GLU A 416 -21.66 21.08 -18.34
N ASP A 417 -22.01 19.81 -18.15
CA ASP A 417 -21.41 18.98 -17.10
C ASP A 417 -19.99 18.54 -17.48
N THR A 418 -19.07 18.46 -16.53
CA THR A 418 -17.69 18.00 -16.80
C THR A 418 -17.54 16.49 -16.69
N GLN A 419 -18.56 15.79 -16.19
CA GLN A 419 -18.53 14.34 -16.01
C GLN A 419 -18.44 13.61 -17.35
N TYR A 420 -17.82 12.43 -17.28
CA TYR A 420 -17.67 11.47 -18.36
C TYR A 420 -17.59 10.07 -17.74
N ILE A 421 -17.55 9.02 -18.55
CA ILE A 421 -17.20 7.66 -18.10
C ILE A 421 -16.25 7.05 -19.10
N ALA A 422 -15.25 6.33 -18.59
CA ALA A 422 -14.39 5.51 -19.41
C ALA A 422 -14.34 4.08 -18.87
N ILE A 423 -14.36 3.12 -19.78
CA ILE A 423 -14.41 1.69 -19.50
C ILE A 423 -13.31 0.99 -20.29
N ASP A 424 -12.74 -0.03 -19.68
CA ASP A 424 -11.79 -0.92 -20.31
C ASP A 424 -11.93 -2.35 -19.74
N HIS A 425 -11.47 -3.35 -20.48
CA HIS A 425 -11.31 -4.74 -20.05
C HIS A 425 -12.52 -5.31 -19.29
N ILE A 426 -13.67 -5.39 -19.95
CA ILE A 426 -14.83 -6.12 -19.43
C ILE A 426 -14.53 -7.61 -19.50
N MET A 427 -14.63 -8.29 -18.36
CA MET A 427 -14.28 -9.71 -18.21
C MET A 427 -15.35 -10.49 -17.46
N PHE A 428 -15.57 -11.74 -17.88
CA PHE A 428 -16.44 -12.69 -17.20
C PHE A 428 -15.60 -13.74 -16.47
N SER A 429 -15.86 -13.95 -15.17
CA SER A 429 -15.09 -14.93 -14.38
C SER A 429 -15.84 -15.41 -13.16
N ASP A 430 -15.36 -16.49 -12.52
CA ASP A 430 -15.88 -16.92 -11.22
C ASP A 430 -15.17 -16.22 -10.03
N VAL A 431 -14.42 -15.14 -10.32
CA VAL A 431 -13.56 -14.41 -9.38
C VAL A 431 -13.86 -12.91 -9.47
N LEU A 432 -14.39 -12.32 -8.40
CA LEU A 432 -14.73 -10.90 -8.37
C LEU A 432 -13.48 -10.03 -8.18
N GLN A 433 -13.29 -9.08 -9.09
CA GLN A 433 -12.28 -8.02 -9.03
C GLN A 433 -12.97 -6.69 -8.69
N ASN A 434 -13.27 -6.47 -7.40
CA ASN A 434 -13.89 -5.24 -6.92
C ASN A 434 -13.06 -4.59 -5.80
N GLN A 435 -11.74 -4.59 -5.99
CA GLN A 435 -10.78 -4.02 -5.05
C GLN A 435 -10.74 -2.48 -5.08
N ASN A 436 -11.27 -1.84 -6.14
CA ASN A 436 -11.20 -0.39 -6.33
C ASN A 436 -9.75 0.15 -6.34
N LEU A 437 -8.83 -0.64 -6.89
CA LEU A 437 -7.42 -0.31 -7.06
C LEU A 437 -7.06 -0.31 -8.55
N GLU A 438 -6.04 0.48 -8.89
CA GLU A 438 -5.35 0.35 -10.17
C GLU A 438 -4.87 -1.09 -10.39
N HIS A 439 -4.77 -1.48 -11.65
CA HIS A 439 -4.17 -2.75 -12.02
C HIS A 439 -2.67 -2.75 -11.74
N ALA A 440 -2.26 -3.47 -10.69
CA ALA A 440 -0.86 -3.61 -10.31
C ALA A 440 -0.60 -4.93 -9.58
N LEU A 441 0.68 -5.23 -9.39
CA LEU A 441 1.15 -6.25 -8.46
C LEU A 441 1.32 -5.61 -7.08
N TRP A 442 0.25 -5.58 -6.30
CA TRP A 442 0.24 -5.04 -4.95
C TRP A 442 0.91 -6.01 -3.96
N LEU A 443 1.78 -5.48 -3.11
CA LEU A 443 2.38 -6.21 -2.00
C LEU A 443 1.40 -6.35 -0.83
N ASP A 444 0.58 -5.33 -0.59
CA ASP A 444 -0.47 -5.33 0.45
C ASP A 444 -1.76 -4.70 -0.09
N TYR A 445 -2.90 -5.29 0.26
CA TYR A 445 -4.23 -4.84 -0.17
C TYR A 445 -4.95 -3.98 0.89
N GLY A 446 -4.44 -3.98 2.13
CA GLY A 446 -4.90 -3.11 3.21
C GLY A 446 -4.39 -1.68 3.07
N THR A 447 -4.88 -0.77 3.91
CA THR A 447 -4.63 0.67 3.81
C THR A 447 -3.39 1.20 4.49
N ASP A 448 -2.70 0.37 5.29
CA ASP A 448 -1.69 0.83 6.22
C ASP A 448 -0.43 -0.04 6.14
N PHE A 449 0.14 -0.16 4.93
CA PHE A 449 1.45 -0.77 4.70
C PHE A 449 2.17 0.01 3.61
N TYR A 450 3.13 0.85 4.00
CA TYR A 450 3.80 1.79 3.11
C TYR A 450 5.31 1.82 3.32
N ALA A 451 6.03 2.46 2.40
CA ALA A 451 7.48 2.69 2.47
C ALA A 451 8.29 1.42 2.76
N ALA A 452 7.85 0.28 2.22
CA ALA A 452 8.40 -1.00 2.60
C ALA A 452 9.83 -1.20 2.07
N ARG A 453 10.73 -1.65 2.94
CA ARG A 453 12.13 -1.97 2.63
C ARG A 453 12.52 -3.33 3.17
N THR A 454 13.58 -3.90 2.62
CA THR A 454 14.13 -5.20 3.05
C THR A 454 15.42 -5.04 3.85
N TRP A 455 15.62 -5.94 4.82
CA TRP A 455 16.92 -6.04 5.50
C TRP A 455 18.00 -6.56 4.55
N ARG A 456 19.15 -5.88 4.55
CA ARG A 456 20.37 -6.36 3.90
C ARG A 456 21.18 -7.20 4.88
N ASP A 457 21.29 -8.49 4.61
CA ASP A 457 22.17 -9.40 5.37
C ASP A 457 23.63 -9.18 4.95
N ILE A 458 24.35 -8.38 5.73
CA ILE A 458 25.77 -8.09 5.50
C ILE A 458 26.63 -9.25 5.99
N ASP A 459 26.18 -10.00 6.99
CA ASP A 459 26.91 -11.15 7.53
C ASP A 459 26.83 -12.37 6.60
N ASN A 460 25.87 -12.40 5.68
CA ASN A 460 25.57 -13.51 4.78
C ASN A 460 25.32 -14.83 5.55
N VAL A 461 24.52 -14.75 6.61
CA VAL A 461 24.22 -15.88 7.49
C VAL A 461 22.86 -16.51 7.21
N SER A 462 22.02 -15.86 6.39
CA SER A 462 20.67 -16.32 6.10
C SER A 462 20.27 -16.09 4.64
N ASP A 463 19.55 -17.06 4.07
CA ASP A 463 18.94 -16.94 2.75
C ASP A 463 17.53 -16.29 2.80
N ARG A 464 17.06 -15.89 3.99
CA ARG A 464 15.75 -15.25 4.14
C ARG A 464 15.83 -13.79 3.69
N THR A 465 14.77 -13.30 3.06
CA THR A 465 14.55 -11.86 2.86
C THR A 465 13.39 -11.43 3.74
N VAL A 466 13.64 -10.47 4.62
CA VAL A 466 12.62 -9.91 5.51
C VAL A 466 12.29 -8.49 5.07
N VAL A 467 11.01 -8.19 4.94
CA VAL A 467 10.48 -6.85 4.67
C VAL A 467 9.86 -6.25 5.93
N LEU A 468 9.99 -4.94 6.06
CA LEU A 468 9.26 -4.11 7.02
C LEU A 468 8.61 -2.97 6.24
N GLY A 469 7.40 -2.60 6.62
CA GLY A 469 6.74 -1.40 6.12
C GLY A 469 6.08 -0.61 7.24
N TRP A 470 5.94 0.70 7.02
CA TRP A 470 5.27 1.61 7.93
C TRP A 470 3.79 1.25 8.03
N MET A 471 3.31 1.02 9.26
CA MET A 471 1.89 0.91 9.60
C MET A 471 1.29 2.30 9.76
N GLY A 472 1.13 2.97 8.62
CA GLY A 472 0.52 4.28 8.53
C GLY A 472 0.04 4.61 7.13
N ASN A 473 -0.60 5.76 7.02
CA ASN A 473 -1.19 6.24 5.78
C ASN A 473 -1.20 7.77 5.80
N TRP A 474 -0.57 8.39 4.80
CA TRP A 474 -0.43 9.85 4.74
C TRP A 474 -1.76 10.62 4.68
N ASP A 475 -2.87 9.97 4.30
CA ASP A 475 -4.18 10.62 4.28
C ASP A 475 -4.62 11.08 5.69
N TYR A 476 -4.28 10.30 6.73
CA TYR A 476 -4.77 10.50 8.11
C TYR A 476 -3.70 10.32 9.19
N SER A 477 -2.42 10.12 8.85
CA SER A 477 -1.34 9.85 9.81
C SER A 477 -1.20 10.94 10.89
N ARG A 478 -1.51 12.20 10.57
CA ARG A 478 -1.50 13.32 11.52
C ARG A 478 -2.68 13.30 12.49
N ASP A 479 -3.79 12.70 12.07
CA ASP A 479 -5.07 12.72 12.75
C ASP A 479 -5.27 11.48 13.64
N VAL A 480 -4.37 10.50 13.58
CA VAL A 480 -4.53 9.26 14.35
C VAL A 480 -4.60 9.53 15.86
N PRO A 481 -5.46 8.83 16.61
CA PRO A 481 -5.84 9.17 17.98
C PRO A 481 -4.88 8.73 19.10
N THR A 482 -3.58 8.75 18.85
CA THR A 482 -2.54 8.32 19.81
C THR A 482 -1.97 9.52 20.59
N SER A 483 -1.82 9.39 21.90
CA SER A 483 -1.27 10.43 22.79
C SER A 483 0.26 10.38 22.92
N TRP A 484 0.88 9.27 22.54
CA TRP A 484 2.30 8.99 22.77
C TRP A 484 3.19 9.31 21.57
N GLY A 485 2.62 9.47 20.39
CA GLY A 485 3.36 9.58 19.14
C GLY A 485 2.47 9.28 17.94
N LYS A 486 3.05 9.08 16.76
CA LYS A 486 2.34 8.80 15.50
C LYS A 486 3.12 7.74 14.72
N GLY A 487 2.39 6.78 14.15
CA GLY A 487 2.97 5.67 13.38
C GLY A 487 3.60 4.58 14.26
N PHE A 488 3.78 3.42 13.64
CA PHE A 488 4.58 2.29 14.11
C PHE A 488 4.90 1.41 12.89
N GLU A 489 5.76 0.42 13.05
CA GLU A 489 6.12 -0.50 11.96
C GLU A 489 5.18 -1.70 11.90
N SER A 490 5.03 -2.34 10.74
CA SER A 490 4.36 -3.65 10.60
C SER A 490 5.10 -4.73 11.39
N VAL A 491 4.49 -5.92 11.55
CA VAL A 491 5.33 -7.07 11.89
C VAL A 491 6.34 -7.32 10.75
N PRO A 492 7.58 -7.69 11.07
CA PRO A 492 8.52 -8.16 10.06
C PRO A 492 7.95 -9.37 9.32
N ARG A 493 8.11 -9.41 8.00
CA ARG A 493 7.58 -10.50 7.16
C ARG A 493 8.69 -11.11 6.32
N GLU A 494 8.80 -12.42 6.33
CA GLU A 494 9.57 -13.12 5.31
C GLU A 494 8.85 -13.02 3.96
N ILE A 495 9.61 -12.71 2.91
CA ILE A 495 9.11 -12.66 1.54
C ILE A 495 9.84 -13.66 0.65
N SER A 496 9.10 -14.29 -0.25
CA SER A 496 9.65 -15.21 -1.25
C SER A 496 8.82 -15.16 -2.52
N LEU A 497 9.34 -15.73 -3.62
CA LEU A 497 8.58 -15.88 -4.85
C LEU A 497 8.00 -17.28 -4.94
N LYS A 498 6.72 -17.38 -5.31
CA LYS A 498 6.04 -18.65 -5.52
C LYS A 498 5.38 -18.70 -6.88
N LYS A 499 5.43 -19.85 -7.54
CA LYS A 499 4.69 -20.07 -8.78
C LYS A 499 3.22 -20.38 -8.47
N LEU A 500 2.33 -19.49 -8.91
CA LEU A 500 0.89 -19.63 -8.76
C LEU A 500 0.20 -19.74 -10.14
N PRO A 501 -1.07 -20.15 -10.23
CA PRO A 501 -1.79 -20.23 -11.51
C PRO A 501 -1.79 -18.92 -12.32
N GLN A 502 -1.81 -17.78 -11.63
CA GLN A 502 -1.74 -16.43 -12.20
C GLN A 502 -0.32 -15.99 -12.62
N GLY A 503 0.69 -16.84 -12.41
CA GLY A 503 2.11 -16.54 -12.62
C GLY A 503 2.90 -16.48 -11.32
N ILE A 504 4.17 -16.11 -11.42
CA ILE A 504 5.04 -15.94 -10.24
C ILE A 504 4.58 -14.73 -9.44
N ARG A 505 4.46 -14.87 -8.11
CA ARG A 505 4.04 -13.80 -7.20
C ARG A 505 4.88 -13.79 -5.94
N VAL A 506 5.00 -12.62 -5.33
CA VAL A 506 5.50 -12.49 -3.96
C VAL A 506 4.48 -13.10 -3.00
N VAL A 507 4.96 -13.91 -2.07
CA VAL A 507 4.20 -14.40 -0.92
C VAL A 507 4.89 -13.95 0.37
N GLN A 508 4.10 -13.71 1.42
CA GLN A 508 4.58 -13.14 2.68
C GLN A 508 4.15 -13.98 3.89
N GLN A 509 5.03 -14.13 4.87
CA GLN A 509 4.71 -14.78 6.14
C GLN A 509 5.24 -13.94 7.31
N PRO A 510 4.51 -13.79 8.43
CA PRO A 510 5.09 -13.22 9.63
C PRO A 510 6.34 -14.01 10.04
N VAL A 511 7.35 -13.31 10.54
CA VAL A 511 8.57 -13.97 11.01
C VAL A 511 8.25 -15.00 12.10
N PRO A 512 8.78 -16.24 12.02
CA PRO A 512 8.46 -17.30 12.96
C PRO A 512 8.84 -16.99 14.42
N GLU A 513 9.72 -16.03 14.64
CA GLU A 513 10.14 -15.54 15.96
C GLU A 513 8.96 -15.00 16.79
N LEU A 514 7.89 -14.47 16.17
CA LEU A 514 6.68 -14.02 16.86
C LEU A 514 6.00 -15.16 17.65
N LYS A 515 6.20 -16.42 17.24
CA LYS A 515 5.65 -17.59 17.94
C LYS A 515 6.15 -17.70 19.39
N LYS A 516 7.28 -17.07 19.73
CA LYS A 516 7.79 -16.99 21.11
C LYS A 516 6.84 -16.25 22.05
N LEU A 517 5.99 -15.37 21.53
CA LEU A 517 5.03 -14.58 22.31
C LEU A 517 3.71 -15.32 22.58
N ARG A 518 3.49 -16.47 21.92
CA ARG A 518 2.21 -17.18 21.93
C ARG A 518 1.90 -17.79 23.29
N LYS A 519 0.71 -17.46 23.81
CA LYS A 519 0.04 -18.15 24.91
C LYS A 519 -1.30 -18.70 24.42
N GLU A 520 -1.40 -20.03 24.25
CA GLU A 520 -2.59 -20.66 23.66
C GLU A 520 -3.84 -20.41 24.54
N ILE A 521 -4.89 -19.88 23.91
CA ILE A 521 -6.18 -19.59 24.57
C ILE A 521 -7.33 -20.41 23.99
N LEU A 522 -7.18 -20.91 22.76
CA LEU A 522 -8.21 -21.68 22.09
C LEU A 522 -7.62 -22.64 21.06
N ASN A 523 -8.19 -23.84 20.99
CA ASN A 523 -7.91 -24.82 19.96
C ASN A 523 -9.20 -25.60 19.65
N VAL A 524 -9.83 -25.28 18.53
CA VAL A 524 -11.08 -25.88 18.05
C VAL A 524 -10.81 -26.58 16.73
N LYS A 525 -11.30 -27.80 16.60
CA LYS A 525 -11.24 -28.57 15.35
C LYS A 525 -12.65 -28.94 14.91
N LYS A 526 -12.92 -28.78 13.61
CA LYS A 526 -14.18 -29.18 12.95
C LYS A 526 -15.43 -28.69 13.67
N LYS A 527 -15.65 -27.38 13.61
CA LYS A 527 -16.86 -26.72 14.10
C LYS A 527 -17.76 -26.35 12.92
N SER A 528 -18.99 -26.85 12.91
CA SER A 528 -20.05 -26.33 12.04
C SER A 528 -20.49 -24.98 12.61
N VAL A 529 -20.48 -23.95 11.77
CA VAL A 529 -20.92 -22.59 12.11
C VAL A 529 -22.18 -22.25 11.33
N GLU A 530 -23.21 -21.75 12.01
CA GLU A 530 -24.45 -21.24 11.41
C GLU A 530 -24.92 -19.98 12.14
N GLY A 531 -25.16 -18.89 11.40
CA GLY A 531 -25.44 -17.60 12.02
C GLY A 531 -24.19 -17.00 12.65
N ILE A 532 -24.33 -16.34 13.80
CA ILE A 532 -23.22 -15.73 14.55
C ILE A 532 -23.03 -16.51 15.85
N GLU A 533 -21.79 -16.88 16.13
CA GLU A 533 -21.42 -17.61 17.35
C GLU A 533 -20.24 -16.92 18.02
N GLU A 534 -20.41 -16.57 19.30
CA GLU A 534 -19.31 -16.06 20.13
C GLU A 534 -18.27 -17.16 20.35
N ILE A 535 -17.00 -16.82 20.18
CA ILE A 535 -15.87 -17.72 20.36
C ILE A 535 -15.23 -17.50 21.73
N ILE A 536 -14.71 -16.29 21.95
CA ILE A 536 -13.98 -15.91 23.16
C ILE A 536 -13.87 -14.39 23.24
N SER A 537 -13.61 -13.88 24.44
CA SER A 537 -13.19 -12.51 24.67
C SER A 537 -11.79 -12.54 25.34
N PRO A 538 -10.69 -12.24 24.61
CA PRO A 538 -9.37 -12.14 25.19
C PRO A 538 -9.27 -11.03 26.24
N SER A 539 -8.23 -11.09 27.05
CA SER A 539 -7.93 -10.09 28.07
C SER A 539 -7.57 -8.73 27.47
N ARG A 540 -6.98 -8.72 26.26
CA ARG A 540 -6.57 -7.53 25.49
C ARG A 540 -6.62 -7.83 23.99
N ASN A 541 -6.72 -6.78 23.17
CA ASN A 541 -6.56 -6.87 21.71
C ASN A 541 -5.08 -7.05 21.33
N THR A 542 -4.50 -8.18 21.72
CA THR A 542 -3.13 -8.61 21.40
C THR A 542 -3.14 -10.12 21.24
N TYR A 543 -3.48 -10.58 20.04
CA TYR A 543 -3.70 -12.00 19.78
C TYR A 543 -3.42 -12.37 18.33
N GLU A 544 -3.24 -13.67 18.14
CA GLU A 544 -3.00 -14.32 16.86
C GLU A 544 -4.05 -15.39 16.63
N ILE A 545 -4.54 -15.50 15.39
CA ILE A 545 -5.52 -16.48 14.95
C ILE A 545 -4.97 -17.21 13.73
N GLU A 546 -4.92 -18.54 13.81
CA GLU A 546 -4.77 -19.41 12.65
C GLU A 546 -6.10 -20.15 12.44
N ALA A 547 -6.71 -19.98 11.27
CA ALA A 547 -8.01 -20.58 10.95
C ALA A 547 -8.03 -21.19 9.56
N VAL A 548 -8.75 -22.31 9.41
CA VAL A 548 -9.00 -22.97 8.13
C VAL A 548 -10.50 -23.18 7.96
N PHE A 549 -11.08 -22.57 6.94
CA PHE A 549 -12.49 -22.77 6.58
C PHE A 549 -12.60 -23.62 5.33
N SER A 550 -13.59 -24.52 5.31
CA SER A 550 -14.01 -25.21 4.09
C SER A 550 -14.82 -24.26 3.19
N THR A 551 -14.46 -24.19 1.92
CA THR A 551 -15.21 -23.43 0.89
C THR A 551 -16.18 -24.31 0.09
N LYS A 552 -16.51 -25.51 0.62
CA LYS A 552 -17.51 -26.42 0.02
C LYS A 552 -18.94 -25.88 0.13
N SER A 553 -19.28 -25.22 1.24
CA SER A 553 -20.51 -24.44 1.35
C SER A 553 -20.32 -23.16 0.54
N LEU A 554 -21.34 -22.78 -0.23
CA LEU A 554 -21.31 -21.54 -1.03
C LEU A 554 -21.85 -20.33 -0.25
N PHE A 555 -21.72 -20.36 1.08
CA PHE A 555 -22.20 -19.32 1.98
C PHE A 555 -21.06 -18.37 2.34
N ASP A 556 -21.40 -17.10 2.57
CA ASP A 556 -20.47 -16.13 3.12
C ASP A 556 -20.16 -16.47 4.58
N PHE A 557 -18.90 -16.34 4.98
CA PHE A 557 -18.45 -16.66 6.34
C PHE A 557 -17.25 -15.81 6.74
N GLY A 558 -16.90 -15.83 8.03
CA GLY A 558 -15.67 -15.21 8.51
C GLY A 558 -15.70 -14.92 10.00
N PHE A 559 -15.05 -13.82 10.39
CA PHE A 559 -14.92 -13.40 11.79
C PHE A 559 -15.47 -12.00 11.99
N ASN A 560 -16.14 -11.79 13.13
CA ASN A 560 -16.25 -10.47 13.73
C ASN A 560 -15.18 -10.37 14.82
N LEU A 561 -14.29 -9.40 14.71
CA LEU A 561 -13.26 -9.12 15.70
C LEU A 561 -13.54 -7.77 16.36
N LEU A 562 -12.89 -7.49 17.49
CA LEU A 562 -13.05 -6.23 18.21
C LEU A 562 -14.54 -5.95 18.53
N VAL A 563 -15.29 -6.99 18.88
CA VAL A 563 -16.74 -6.89 19.11
C VAL A 563 -17.00 -6.28 20.47
N GLY A 564 -17.86 -5.27 20.50
CA GLY A 564 -18.28 -4.59 21.71
C GLY A 564 -18.90 -3.25 21.38
N GLU A 565 -19.67 -2.67 22.30
CA GLU A 565 -20.20 -1.30 22.13
C GLU A 565 -20.97 -1.11 20.80
N SER A 566 -21.68 -2.16 20.36
CA SER A 566 -22.42 -2.22 19.08
C SER A 566 -21.56 -2.00 17.82
N ARG A 567 -20.25 -2.19 17.91
CA ARG A 567 -19.23 -2.03 16.86
C ARG A 567 -18.42 -3.32 16.73
N LYS A 568 -17.75 -3.47 15.58
CA LYS A 568 -16.92 -4.62 15.22
C LYS A 568 -16.10 -4.35 13.97
N LEU A 569 -14.98 -5.04 13.86
CA LEU A 569 -14.23 -5.28 12.63
C LEU A 569 -14.78 -6.55 11.97
N VAL A 570 -14.99 -6.55 10.64
CA VAL A 570 -15.51 -7.74 9.95
C VAL A 570 -14.49 -8.26 8.94
N ILE A 571 -14.17 -9.55 9.04
CA ILE A 571 -13.45 -10.32 8.02
C ILE A 571 -14.47 -11.24 7.38
N SER A 572 -14.58 -11.20 6.05
CA SER A 572 -15.57 -11.99 5.30
C SER A 572 -14.95 -12.63 4.06
N TYR A 573 -15.44 -13.82 3.71
CA TYR A 573 -15.08 -14.52 2.49
C TYR A 573 -16.33 -15.08 1.81
N ASP A 574 -16.51 -14.72 0.55
CA ASP A 574 -17.54 -15.29 -0.33
C ASP A 574 -16.95 -16.34 -1.28
N PRO A 575 -17.18 -17.64 -1.05
CA PRO A 575 -16.66 -18.72 -1.89
C PRO A 575 -17.26 -18.75 -3.30
N ARG A 576 -18.39 -18.07 -3.55
CA ARG A 576 -19.02 -18.03 -4.89
C ARG A 576 -18.25 -17.15 -5.87
N THR A 577 -17.53 -16.17 -5.33
CA THR A 577 -16.82 -15.13 -6.08
C THR A 577 -15.36 -15.00 -5.67
N SER A 578 -14.87 -15.84 -4.74
CA SER A 578 -13.53 -15.77 -4.17
C SER A 578 -13.19 -14.40 -3.55
N ASN A 579 -14.20 -13.66 -3.10
CA ASN A 579 -14.02 -12.30 -2.61
C ASN A 579 -13.72 -12.31 -1.11
N PHE A 580 -12.50 -11.92 -0.73
CA PHE A 580 -12.13 -11.70 0.66
C PHE A 580 -12.20 -10.21 0.98
N CYS A 581 -12.79 -9.85 2.12
CA CYS A 581 -12.88 -8.47 2.55
C CYS A 581 -12.58 -8.27 4.04
N LEU A 582 -11.87 -7.18 4.32
CA LEU A 582 -11.68 -6.58 5.64
C LEU A 582 -12.50 -5.28 5.71
N ASP A 583 -13.49 -5.22 6.60
CA ASP A 583 -14.34 -4.05 6.82
C ASP A 583 -13.99 -3.38 8.16
N ARG A 584 -13.38 -2.20 8.04
CA ARG A 584 -12.94 -1.36 9.16
C ARG A 584 -13.86 -0.17 9.42
N THR A 585 -15.02 -0.10 8.78
CA THR A 585 -15.89 1.09 8.85
C THR A 585 -16.37 1.43 10.27
N ARG A 586 -16.29 0.48 11.22
CA ARG A 586 -16.78 0.64 12.60
C ARG A 586 -15.77 0.27 13.68
N THR A 587 -14.48 0.59 13.50
CA THR A 587 -13.43 0.20 14.45
C THR A 587 -12.65 1.37 15.07
N THR A 588 -13.28 2.54 15.21
CA THR A 588 -12.68 3.71 15.88
C THR A 588 -13.63 4.33 16.89
N ASP A 589 -13.11 4.74 18.06
CA ASP A 589 -13.81 5.57 19.06
C ASP A 589 -14.08 7.00 18.61
N TYR A 590 -13.45 7.45 17.53
CA TYR A 590 -13.48 8.84 17.06
C TYR A 590 -14.65 9.08 16.11
N LEU A 591 -15.85 8.69 16.55
CA LEU A 591 -17.07 8.69 15.73
C LEU A 591 -17.59 10.10 15.39
N SER A 592 -17.16 11.12 16.13
CA SER A 592 -17.54 12.52 15.90
C SER A 592 -16.61 13.26 14.93
N ASP A 593 -15.48 12.67 14.55
CA ASP A 593 -14.53 13.26 13.62
C ASP A 593 -14.85 12.83 12.18
N GLU A 594 -15.72 13.59 11.52
CA GLU A 594 -16.18 13.26 10.17
C GLU A 594 -15.05 13.27 9.12
N GLU A 595 -14.05 14.14 9.28
CA GLU A 595 -12.94 14.23 8.33
C GLU A 595 -11.98 13.05 8.47
N PHE A 596 -11.69 12.64 9.71
CA PHE A 596 -10.95 11.39 9.95
C PHE A 596 -11.72 10.17 9.41
N LEU A 597 -13.02 10.07 9.70
CA LEU A 597 -13.85 8.94 9.28
C LEU A 597 -13.93 8.79 7.76
N LYS A 598 -14.05 9.90 7.00
CA LYS A 598 -14.07 9.86 5.52
C LYS A 598 -12.84 9.17 4.92
N LYS A 599 -11.69 9.27 5.60
CA LYS A 599 -10.42 8.71 5.15
C LYS A 599 -10.13 7.33 5.75
N PHE A 600 -10.54 7.11 7.01
CA PHE A 600 -10.21 5.90 7.77
C PHE A 600 -11.24 4.76 7.62
N ALA A 601 -12.54 5.10 7.61
CA ALA A 601 -13.64 4.14 7.65
C ALA A 601 -13.87 3.54 6.26
N THR A 602 -13.21 2.41 6.01
CA THR A 602 -13.18 1.79 4.68
C THR A 602 -13.28 0.27 4.74
N LYS A 603 -13.70 -0.31 3.61
CA LYS A 603 -13.73 -1.75 3.36
C LYS A 603 -12.74 -2.07 2.25
N MET A 604 -11.79 -2.94 2.55
CA MET A 604 -10.74 -3.40 1.65
C MET A 604 -11.10 -4.81 1.18
N CYS A 605 -11.09 -5.04 -0.12
CA CYS A 605 -11.39 -6.36 -0.69
C CYS A 605 -10.36 -6.75 -1.74
N ALA A 606 -10.11 -8.05 -1.89
CA ALA A 606 -9.33 -8.60 -2.98
C ALA A 606 -9.75 -10.04 -3.30
N PRO A 607 -9.52 -10.52 -4.55
CA PRO A 607 -9.74 -11.92 -4.87
C PRO A 607 -8.71 -12.81 -4.18
N VAL A 608 -9.20 -13.78 -3.40
CA VAL A 608 -8.40 -14.83 -2.74
C VAL A 608 -8.94 -16.19 -3.18
N ILE A 609 -8.16 -16.87 -4.01
CA ILE A 609 -8.56 -18.17 -4.56
C ILE A 609 -8.39 -19.25 -3.49
N SER A 610 -9.44 -20.01 -3.21
CA SER A 610 -9.35 -21.14 -2.28
C SER A 610 -8.46 -22.24 -2.87
N ASN A 611 -7.65 -22.89 -2.02
CA ASN A 611 -6.82 -24.03 -2.41
C ASN A 611 -7.44 -25.31 -1.84
N ASN A 612 -7.63 -26.34 -2.66
CA ASN A 612 -8.25 -27.60 -2.24
C ASN A 612 -9.61 -27.46 -1.54
N LYS A 613 -10.40 -26.46 -1.95
CA LYS A 613 -11.69 -26.08 -1.32
C LYS A 613 -11.55 -25.67 0.15
N GLU A 614 -10.43 -25.03 0.47
CA GLU A 614 -10.14 -24.46 1.77
C GLU A 614 -9.56 -23.06 1.60
N ILE A 615 -9.82 -22.20 2.58
CA ILE A 615 -9.12 -20.93 2.74
C ILE A 615 -8.46 -20.93 4.12
N LYS A 616 -7.18 -20.58 4.15
CA LYS A 616 -6.43 -20.42 5.40
C LYS A 616 -6.28 -18.94 5.72
N LEU A 617 -6.44 -18.58 6.97
CA LEU A 617 -6.27 -17.23 7.48
C LEU A 617 -5.27 -17.27 8.63
N HIS A 618 -4.24 -16.45 8.54
CA HIS A 618 -3.32 -16.16 9.64
C HIS A 618 -3.44 -14.68 9.96
N ILE A 619 -4.01 -14.37 11.13
CA ILE A 619 -4.41 -13.02 11.52
C ILE A 619 -3.64 -12.62 12.79
N LEU A 620 -3.03 -11.45 12.76
CA LEU A 620 -2.39 -10.81 13.90
C LEU A 620 -3.19 -9.55 14.27
N VAL A 621 -3.61 -9.43 15.53
CA VAL A 621 -4.30 -8.24 16.04
C VAL A 621 -3.51 -7.68 17.20
N ASP A 622 -3.15 -6.39 17.11
CA ASP A 622 -2.57 -5.62 18.20
C ASP A 622 -3.53 -4.49 18.60
N GLN A 623 -3.16 -3.70 19.60
CA GLN A 623 -4.04 -2.70 20.20
C GLN A 623 -4.53 -1.64 19.20
N ALA A 624 -3.81 -1.45 18.10
CA ALA A 624 -4.15 -0.48 17.07
C ALA A 624 -3.92 -0.99 15.66
N SER A 625 -3.89 -2.31 15.44
CA SER A 625 -3.67 -2.88 14.11
C SER A 625 -4.31 -4.24 13.93
N ILE A 626 -4.47 -4.59 12.66
CA ILE A 626 -4.68 -5.95 12.19
C ILE A 626 -3.82 -6.18 10.94
N GLU A 627 -3.19 -7.35 10.87
CA GLU A 627 -2.49 -7.85 9.68
C GLU A 627 -3.01 -9.26 9.36
N ILE A 628 -3.42 -9.50 8.12
CA ILE A 628 -4.04 -10.76 7.69
C ILE A 628 -3.29 -11.34 6.50
N PHE A 629 -2.79 -12.55 6.66
CA PHE A 629 -2.12 -13.35 5.65
C PHE A 629 -3.07 -14.44 5.19
N THR A 630 -3.47 -14.38 3.92
CA THR A 630 -4.41 -15.35 3.35
C THR A 630 -3.67 -16.48 2.65
N ASN A 631 -4.19 -17.71 2.79
CA ASN A 631 -3.54 -18.94 2.34
C ASN A 631 -2.11 -19.05 2.84
N GLU A 632 -1.15 -19.13 1.93
CA GLU A 632 0.29 -19.17 2.21
C GLU A 632 0.92 -17.78 2.02
N GLY A 633 0.17 -16.70 2.22
CA GLY A 633 0.69 -15.32 2.16
C GLY A 633 0.53 -14.64 0.81
N GLU A 634 -0.34 -15.16 -0.06
CA GLU A 634 -0.48 -14.71 -1.45
C GLU A 634 -1.18 -13.35 -1.58
N LYS A 635 -2.05 -13.04 -0.61
CA LYS A 635 -2.67 -11.72 -0.42
C LYS A 635 -2.60 -11.38 1.06
N VAL A 636 -2.08 -10.19 1.34
CA VAL A 636 -1.95 -9.66 2.70
C VAL A 636 -2.76 -8.37 2.84
N PHE A 637 -3.33 -8.16 4.01
CA PHE A 637 -4.08 -6.95 4.37
C PHE A 637 -3.58 -6.39 5.68
N SER A 638 -3.13 -5.14 5.65
CA SER A 638 -2.70 -4.41 6.84
C SER A 638 -3.56 -3.18 7.07
N ALA A 639 -4.08 -3.05 8.28
CA ALA A 639 -4.92 -1.92 8.63
C ALA A 639 -4.70 -1.51 10.09
N LEU A 640 -4.57 -0.21 10.33
CA LEU A 640 -4.70 0.36 11.67
C LEU A 640 -6.09 0.09 12.25
N THR A 641 -6.26 0.03 13.57
CA THR A 641 -7.58 -0.02 14.24
C THR A 641 -7.54 0.89 15.48
N PHE A 642 -8.67 1.39 15.94
CA PHE A 642 -8.75 2.22 17.16
C PHE A 642 -9.96 1.83 18.04
N PRO A 643 -10.09 0.55 18.41
CA PRO A 643 -11.26 0.06 19.14
C PRO A 643 -11.35 0.63 20.57
N GLY A 644 -12.57 0.69 21.09
CA GLY A 644 -12.82 1.00 22.50
C GLY A 644 -12.31 -0.09 23.43
N GLU A 645 -12.10 0.26 24.71
CA GLU A 645 -11.51 -0.66 25.69
C GLU A 645 -12.34 -1.92 25.93
N GLN A 646 -13.66 -1.89 25.68
CA GLN A 646 -14.55 -3.04 25.84
C GLN A 646 -14.76 -3.84 24.53
N GLN A 647 -14.22 -3.37 23.41
CA GLN A 647 -14.29 -4.04 22.10
C GLN A 647 -13.23 -5.14 22.02
N LYS A 648 -13.49 -6.25 22.72
CA LYS A 648 -12.59 -7.41 22.80
C LYS A 648 -13.20 -8.69 22.25
N GLY A 649 -14.52 -8.76 22.09
CA GLY A 649 -15.20 -9.98 21.68
C GLY A 649 -14.75 -10.47 20.31
N ILE A 650 -14.72 -11.79 20.16
CA ILE A 650 -14.42 -12.48 18.91
C ILE A 650 -15.59 -13.42 18.62
N GLU A 651 -16.17 -13.27 17.44
CA GLU A 651 -17.25 -14.12 16.93
C GLU A 651 -16.84 -14.72 15.60
N VAL A 652 -17.34 -15.92 15.31
CA VAL A 652 -17.32 -16.51 13.97
C VAL A 652 -18.73 -16.46 13.39
N PHE A 653 -18.85 -16.36 12.07
CA PHE A 653 -20.16 -16.39 11.44
C PHE A 653 -20.21 -17.18 10.13
N SER A 654 -21.42 -17.64 9.79
CA SER A 654 -21.78 -18.06 8.44
C SER A 654 -23.19 -17.60 8.09
N ASN A 655 -23.32 -16.90 6.97
CA ASN A 655 -24.55 -16.26 6.53
C ASN A 655 -25.28 -17.12 5.48
N GLY A 656 -26.53 -17.50 5.76
CA GLY A 656 -27.39 -18.23 4.83
C GLY A 656 -27.35 -19.76 4.95
N GLY A 657 -26.46 -20.30 5.79
CA GLY A 657 -26.43 -21.72 6.13
C GLY A 657 -25.16 -22.12 6.87
N LYS A 658 -24.85 -23.41 6.84
CA LYS A 658 -23.72 -24.01 7.58
C LYS A 658 -22.41 -23.94 6.81
N THR A 659 -21.35 -23.51 7.48
CA THR A 659 -19.97 -23.61 7.00
C THR A 659 -19.10 -24.32 8.02
N GLU A 660 -18.18 -25.17 7.55
CA GLU A 660 -17.26 -25.89 8.41
C GLU A 660 -15.97 -25.08 8.65
N LEU A 661 -15.75 -24.70 9.90
CA LEU A 661 -14.46 -24.24 10.42
C LEU A 661 -13.64 -25.48 10.78
N LEU A 662 -12.74 -25.86 9.89
CA LEU A 662 -11.96 -27.10 9.98
C LEU A 662 -10.93 -27.03 11.12
N GLU A 663 -10.32 -25.87 11.30
CA GLU A 663 -9.35 -25.60 12.35
C GLU A 663 -9.44 -24.14 12.79
N LEU A 664 -9.34 -23.92 14.10
CA LEU A 664 -9.19 -22.60 14.71
C LEU A 664 -8.25 -22.73 15.90
N ARG A 665 -7.13 -22.04 15.83
CA ARG A 665 -6.17 -21.92 16.93
C ARG A 665 -5.96 -20.44 17.22
N MET A 666 -5.95 -20.11 18.51
CA MET A 666 -5.77 -18.73 18.94
C MET A 666 -4.79 -18.66 20.10
N TRP A 667 -3.99 -17.61 20.08
CA TRP A 667 -3.02 -17.30 21.12
C TRP A 667 -3.16 -15.84 21.51
N GLU A 668 -3.14 -15.53 22.80
CA GLU A 668 -2.76 -14.18 23.22
C GLU A 668 -1.25 -14.02 22.99
N LEU A 669 -0.83 -12.85 22.55
CA LEU A 669 0.58 -12.54 22.37
C LEU A 669 1.08 -11.70 23.54
N GLU A 670 2.17 -12.14 24.17
CA GLU A 670 2.87 -11.38 25.19
C GLU A 670 3.50 -10.10 24.60
N SER A 671 3.63 -9.07 25.43
CA SER A 671 4.23 -7.80 25.02
C SER A 671 5.73 -7.93 24.83
N ILE A 672 6.27 -7.37 23.74
CA ILE A 672 7.71 -7.27 23.48
C ILE A 672 8.37 -6.20 24.36
N TRP A 673 7.56 -5.30 24.94
CA TRP A 673 8.03 -4.25 25.82
C TRP A 673 8.19 -4.83 27.22
N ASN A 674 9.42 -5.23 27.53
CA ASN A 674 9.77 -5.79 28.82
C ASN A 674 9.19 -4.96 30.00
N LYS A 675 8.33 -5.59 30.80
CA LYS A 675 8.23 -5.29 32.23
C LYS A 675 9.45 -5.92 32.92
N LYS A 676 10.61 -5.30 32.81
CA LYS A 676 11.65 -5.56 33.82
C LYS A 676 11.21 -4.83 35.09
N GLU A 677 10.59 -5.59 36.00
CA GLU A 677 10.51 -5.25 37.42
C GLU A 677 11.91 -5.01 38.01
#